data_AF-A0A975BA45-F1
#
_entry.id   AF-A0A975BA45-F1
#
_cell.length_a   1.000
_cell.length_b   1.000
_cell.length_c   1.000
_cell.angle_alpha   90.00
_cell.angle_beta   90.00
_cell.angle_gamma   90.00
#
_symmetry.space_group_name_H-M   'P 1'
#
loop_
_entity.id
_entity.type
_entity.pdbx_description
1 polymer ?
#
loop_
_entity_poly.entity_id
_entity_poly.type
_entity_poly.pdbx_seq_one_letter_code
_entity_poly.pdbx_strand_id
1 'polypeptide(L)'
;MNIKDIKGSQILIVDDNPGNLGVLFDYLSSSDFKILVAQSGEDALELVNENKPDLILLDILMPGIDGFETCRRLKSNNKTIDIPVLFVSSLSETIDKVKGFEAGGVDYITKPFQQEEVLARITTHLNIKNLKKQLEKQNKELQKEIAERKKAEEAAESASRAKSAFLANMSHEIRTPMNAIMGFTDILEKKVIEQEYKQYLSLIRAGGKSLLALINDILDLSKIEAGKLEPEYTAADICHVFEEIKNIFSYKVKEKNLDFILEIDPGLKSCLFFDETRIRQVLLNLVGNAIKFTESGYVKIIVKSRQPDPEQDIIDIIFSVEDTGIGIPEDQRELIFDPFEQRRGQSNLKYGGTGLGLAITKRLVEMMDGTISVQGQEGRGSIFTVVIKNIRIAAHCNLSEKTNTDIDLICFNDALIMIADDFADNRMLMMEYLKKFNFRFIEAENGRQAVEMAESNLPDLILMDIRMPVMDGYDATRIIKSRDKTKNIPVVAVTASAMKSSENTIRALCDGYLKKPVSRSELICEAARFIGYSIDNPGMADTEILENNEQNTETIIDPETLKRLPELKNILEAKKSLHMEISEILTINDIEDFARQMICLGKDYKYEPLFRWGENLIAKTIMFDMEGLGETLDQYSKIIKKIKGLI
;
A
#
# COMPACT_ATOMS: atom_id res chain seq x y z
N MET A 1 -39.65 37.20 11.55
CA MET A 1 -39.45 37.58 12.97
C MET A 1 -40.81 37.50 13.66
N ASN A 2 -41.01 36.55 14.57
CA ASN A 2 -42.33 36.24 15.12
C ASN A 2 -42.45 36.82 16.54
N ILE A 3 -43.28 37.85 16.71
CA ILE A 3 -43.69 38.41 18.01
C ILE A 3 -44.37 37.35 18.91
N LYS A 4 -44.69 36.17 18.36
CA LYS A 4 -45.33 35.06 19.08
C LYS A 4 -44.50 34.45 20.22
N ASP A 5 -43.17 34.47 20.16
CA ASP A 5 -42.31 33.75 21.13
C ASP A 5 -41.94 34.55 22.38
N ILE A 6 -42.35 35.83 22.46
CA ILE A 6 -42.12 36.70 23.61
C ILE A 6 -43.40 37.04 24.39
N LYS A 7 -44.55 36.54 23.95
CA LYS A 7 -45.84 36.74 24.63
C LYS A 7 -45.82 36.11 26.02
N GLY A 8 -46.38 36.82 27.00
CA GLY A 8 -46.41 36.38 28.39
C GLY A 8 -45.08 36.50 29.15
N SER A 9 -44.03 37.05 28.53
CA SER A 9 -42.76 37.35 29.21
C SER A 9 -43.00 38.34 30.35
N GLN A 10 -42.29 38.16 31.46
CA GLN A 10 -42.45 38.99 32.64
C GLN A 10 -41.46 40.15 32.62
N ILE A 11 -41.93 41.39 32.63
CA ILE A 11 -41.07 42.59 32.59
C ILE A 11 -41.19 43.30 33.92
N LEU A 12 -40.07 43.56 34.59
CA LEU A 12 -40.05 44.40 35.79
C LEU A 12 -39.67 45.83 35.41
N ILE A 13 -40.50 46.79 35.79
CA ILE A 13 -40.25 48.22 35.63
C ILE A 13 -39.91 48.80 36.99
N VAL A 14 -38.81 49.52 37.08
CA VAL A 14 -38.31 50.13 38.31
C VAL A 14 -38.05 51.61 38.07
N ASP A 15 -38.81 52.48 38.73
CA ASP A 15 -38.66 53.94 38.67
C ASP A 15 -39.30 54.53 39.94
N ASP A 16 -38.66 55.52 40.57
CA ASP A 16 -39.17 56.14 41.79
C ASP A 16 -40.32 57.12 41.54
N ASN A 17 -40.50 57.55 40.28
CA ASN A 17 -41.56 58.45 39.86
C ASN A 17 -42.80 57.67 39.37
N PRO A 18 -43.96 57.80 40.06
CA PRO A 18 -45.19 57.09 39.68
C PRO A 18 -45.68 57.43 38.26
N GLY A 19 -45.38 58.62 37.75
CA GLY A 19 -45.75 59.03 36.40
C GLY A 19 -45.01 58.25 35.31
N ASN A 20 -43.70 58.02 35.50
CA ASN A 20 -42.90 57.22 34.57
C ASN A 20 -43.34 55.76 34.58
N LEU A 21 -43.62 55.22 35.78
CA LEU A 21 -44.17 53.88 35.95
C LEU A 21 -45.50 53.72 35.21
N GLY A 22 -46.42 54.69 35.32
CA GLY A 22 -47.70 54.68 34.62
C GLY A 22 -47.53 54.66 33.10
N VAL A 23 -46.68 55.53 32.55
CA VAL A 23 -46.43 55.59 31.09
C VAL A 23 -45.84 54.28 30.56
N LEU A 24 -44.81 53.74 31.23
CA LEU A 24 -44.20 52.48 30.81
C LEU A 24 -45.17 51.29 30.99
N PHE A 25 -45.98 51.30 32.04
CA PHE A 25 -47.02 50.30 32.27
C PHE A 25 -48.05 50.31 31.14
N ASP A 26 -48.54 51.48 30.73
CA ASP A 26 -49.51 51.62 29.64
C ASP A 26 -48.92 51.16 28.29
N TYR A 27 -47.68 51.55 28.00
CA TYR A 27 -46.98 51.13 26.78
C TYR A 27 -46.85 49.61 26.69
N LEU A 28 -46.49 48.95 27.79
CA LEU A 28 -46.26 47.50 27.82
C LEU A 28 -47.54 46.67 27.97
N SER A 29 -48.59 47.23 28.61
CA SER A 29 -49.88 46.53 28.79
C SER A 29 -50.58 46.25 27.46
N SER A 30 -50.29 47.07 26.44
CA SER A 30 -50.80 46.87 25.07
C SER A 30 -50.25 45.61 24.37
N SER A 31 -49.18 44.99 24.89
CA SER A 31 -48.34 44.01 24.16
C SER A 31 -48.28 42.61 24.80
N ASP A 32 -49.25 42.22 25.64
CA ASP A 32 -49.40 40.86 26.20
C ASP A 32 -48.20 40.42 27.10
N PHE A 33 -47.55 41.38 27.76
CA PHE A 33 -46.50 41.14 28.76
C PHE A 33 -47.08 41.09 30.18
N LYS A 34 -46.45 40.32 31.07
CA LYS A 34 -46.74 40.37 32.51
C LYS A 34 -45.87 41.43 33.16
N ILE A 35 -46.48 42.51 33.65
CA ILE A 35 -45.72 43.64 34.19
C ILE A 35 -45.63 43.53 35.71
N LEU A 36 -44.41 43.64 36.22
CA LEU A 36 -44.12 43.90 37.62
C LEU A 36 -43.64 45.34 37.76
N VAL A 37 -43.93 45.95 38.90
CA VAL A 37 -43.57 47.35 39.19
C VAL A 37 -42.87 47.41 40.54
N ALA A 38 -41.77 48.15 40.60
CA ALA A 38 -41.05 48.50 41.83
C ALA A 38 -40.78 50.01 41.86
N GLN A 39 -40.77 50.61 43.06
CA GLN A 39 -40.54 52.05 43.24
C GLN A 39 -39.14 52.37 43.78
N SER A 40 -38.33 51.35 44.09
CA SER A 40 -36.97 51.49 44.57
C SER A 40 -36.08 50.33 44.12
N GLY A 41 -34.76 50.53 44.19
CA GLY A 41 -33.78 49.47 43.91
C GLY A 41 -33.90 48.28 44.87
N GLU A 42 -34.20 48.56 46.15
CA GLU A 42 -34.45 47.58 47.19
C GLU A 42 -35.66 46.69 46.86
N ASP A 43 -36.81 47.31 46.55
CA ASP A 43 -38.03 46.58 46.18
C ASP A 43 -37.81 45.73 44.92
N ALA A 44 -37.04 46.25 43.95
CA ALA A 44 -36.71 45.53 42.74
C ALA A 44 -35.90 44.25 43.02
N LEU A 45 -34.91 44.32 43.93
CA LEU A 45 -34.11 43.15 44.32
C LEU A 45 -34.95 42.08 45.02
N GLU A 46 -35.93 42.48 45.83
CA GLU A 46 -36.87 41.56 46.48
C GLU A 46 -37.78 40.88 45.44
N LEU A 47 -38.42 41.67 44.59
CA LEU A 47 -39.33 41.19 43.53
C LEU A 47 -38.65 40.24 42.53
N VAL A 48 -37.39 40.50 42.17
CA VAL A 48 -36.63 39.64 41.25
C VAL A 48 -36.38 38.26 41.85
N ASN A 49 -36.12 38.17 43.15
CA ASN A 49 -35.87 36.89 43.82
C ASN A 49 -37.12 36.00 43.86
N GLU A 50 -38.29 36.60 44.02
CA GLU A 50 -39.58 35.88 44.06
C GLU A 50 -40.10 35.51 42.67
N ASN A 51 -40.02 36.44 41.71
CA ASN A 51 -40.76 36.33 40.46
C ASN A 51 -39.89 36.04 39.22
N LYS A 52 -38.57 36.22 39.29
CA LYS A 52 -37.60 36.00 38.19
C LYS A 52 -38.06 36.59 36.84
N PRO A 53 -38.11 37.92 36.71
CA PRO A 53 -38.52 38.57 35.47
C PRO A 53 -37.62 38.21 34.29
N ASP A 54 -38.18 38.29 33.10
CA ASP A 54 -37.48 38.01 31.87
C ASP A 54 -36.59 39.15 31.39
N LEU A 55 -36.93 40.38 31.77
CA LEU A 55 -36.21 41.63 31.47
C LEU A 55 -36.56 42.68 32.53
N ILE A 56 -35.60 43.57 32.83
CA ILE A 56 -35.78 44.66 33.80
C ILE A 56 -35.54 46.00 33.09
N LEU A 57 -36.51 46.92 33.20
CA LEU A 57 -36.33 48.34 32.93
C LEU A 57 -36.00 49.04 34.24
N LEU A 58 -34.84 49.67 34.33
CA LEU A 58 -34.31 50.18 35.59
C LEU A 58 -33.92 51.64 35.48
N ASP A 59 -34.61 52.51 36.20
CA ASP A 59 -34.21 53.91 36.31
C ASP A 59 -32.86 54.03 37.01
N ILE A 60 -32.04 54.97 36.55
CA ILE A 60 -30.72 55.21 37.10
C ILE A 60 -30.80 56.02 38.40
N LEU A 61 -31.68 57.03 38.47
CA LEU A 61 -31.69 58.03 39.54
C LEU A 61 -32.85 57.77 40.50
N MET A 62 -32.60 56.90 41.48
CA MET A 62 -33.57 56.57 42.52
C MET A 62 -33.02 56.89 43.92
N PRO A 63 -33.88 57.23 44.90
CA PRO A 63 -33.47 57.42 46.28
C PRO A 63 -33.05 56.09 46.92
N GLY A 64 -32.06 56.13 47.81
CA GLY A 64 -31.51 54.92 48.44
C GLY A 64 -30.43 54.29 47.55
N ILE A 65 -30.67 53.07 47.08
CA ILE A 65 -29.78 52.40 46.13
C ILE A 65 -30.12 52.84 44.70
N ASP A 66 -29.14 53.42 44.01
CA ASP A 66 -29.28 53.85 42.62
C ASP A 66 -29.42 52.66 41.63
N GLY A 67 -29.80 52.95 40.39
CA GLY A 67 -29.97 51.92 39.37
C GLY A 67 -28.68 51.17 39.04
N PHE A 68 -27.52 51.83 39.07
CA PHE A 68 -26.24 51.17 38.76
C PHE A 68 -25.88 50.13 39.82
N GLU A 69 -26.03 50.47 41.10
CA GLU A 69 -25.78 49.58 42.23
C GLU A 69 -26.80 48.44 42.27
N THR A 70 -28.07 48.73 41.98
CA THR A 70 -29.11 47.70 41.81
C THR A 70 -28.71 46.69 40.72
N CYS A 71 -28.26 47.17 39.55
CA CYS A 71 -27.79 46.31 38.46
C CYS A 71 -26.56 45.49 38.87
N ARG A 72 -25.55 46.08 39.51
CA ARG A 72 -24.37 45.35 39.99
C ARG A 72 -24.74 44.21 40.94
N ARG A 73 -25.70 44.43 41.84
CA ARG A 73 -26.19 43.39 42.76
C ARG A 73 -26.93 42.27 42.02
N LEU A 74 -27.75 42.60 41.03
CA LEU A 74 -28.40 41.62 40.15
C LEU A 74 -27.38 40.79 39.37
N LYS A 75 -26.31 41.42 38.87
CA LYS A 75 -25.25 40.73 38.10
C LYS A 75 -24.29 39.92 38.96
N SER A 76 -24.15 40.25 40.24
CA SER A 76 -23.29 39.51 41.17
C SER A 76 -23.92 38.20 41.67
N ASN A 77 -25.20 37.97 41.42
CA ASN A 77 -25.92 36.78 41.86
C ASN A 77 -26.15 35.79 40.69
N ASN A 78 -25.66 34.56 40.84
CA ASN A 78 -25.75 33.49 39.83
C ASN A 78 -27.19 33.18 39.37
N LYS A 79 -28.22 33.49 40.17
CA LYS A 79 -29.62 33.25 39.78
C LYS A 79 -30.21 34.36 38.90
N THR A 80 -29.62 35.55 38.91
CA THR A 80 -30.17 36.76 38.28
C THR A 80 -29.21 37.38 37.24
N ILE A 81 -27.96 36.90 37.17
CA ILE A 81 -26.91 37.41 36.27
C ILE A 81 -27.32 37.41 34.78
N ASP A 82 -28.10 36.42 34.35
CA ASP A 82 -28.57 36.29 32.96
C ASP A 82 -29.81 37.15 32.62
N ILE A 83 -30.41 37.86 33.59
CA ILE A 83 -31.58 38.71 33.32
C ILE A 83 -31.10 40.00 32.64
N PRO A 84 -31.55 40.33 31.42
CA PRO A 84 -31.19 41.59 30.75
C PRO A 84 -31.75 42.79 31.52
N VAL A 85 -30.89 43.78 31.78
CA VAL A 85 -31.25 45.05 32.44
C VAL A 85 -31.06 46.16 31.43
N LEU A 86 -32.15 46.88 31.13
CA LEU A 86 -32.15 48.06 30.28
C LEU A 86 -32.29 49.28 31.19
N PHE A 87 -31.29 50.14 31.18
CA PHE A 87 -31.36 51.35 31.97
C PHE A 87 -32.34 52.35 31.39
N VAL A 88 -32.95 53.13 32.26
CA VAL A 88 -33.78 54.26 31.87
C VAL A 88 -33.09 55.54 32.39
N SER A 89 -32.84 56.50 31.50
CA SER A 89 -32.05 57.71 31.82
C SER A 89 -32.67 58.99 31.28
N SER A 90 -32.58 60.08 32.04
CA SER A 90 -32.87 61.45 31.60
C SER A 90 -31.63 62.17 31.02
N LEU A 91 -30.44 61.58 31.13
CA LEU A 91 -29.16 62.23 30.81
C LEU A 91 -28.55 61.69 29.51
N SER A 92 -28.22 62.63 28.62
CA SER A 92 -27.66 62.40 27.28
C SER A 92 -26.13 62.32 27.26
N GLU A 93 -25.46 62.31 28.41
CA GLU A 93 -24.00 62.27 28.49
C GLU A 93 -23.45 60.85 28.25
N THR A 94 -22.39 60.77 27.46
CA THR A 94 -21.69 59.52 27.12
C THR A 94 -21.17 58.77 28.36
N ILE A 95 -20.92 59.48 29.47
CA ILE A 95 -20.35 58.95 30.71
C ILE A 95 -21.31 57.98 31.41
N ASP A 96 -22.61 58.27 31.43
CA ASP A 96 -23.61 57.43 32.11
C ASP A 96 -23.89 56.13 31.34
N LYS A 97 -23.75 56.17 30.02
CA LYS A 97 -23.85 54.97 29.17
C LYS A 97 -22.70 53.99 29.46
N VAL A 98 -21.48 54.50 29.57
CA VAL A 98 -20.29 53.69 29.89
C VAL A 98 -20.46 53.03 31.26
N LYS A 99 -20.86 53.80 32.28
CA LYS A 99 -21.13 53.27 33.62
C LYS A 99 -22.25 52.21 33.64
N GLY A 100 -23.28 52.38 32.81
CA GLY A 100 -24.36 51.40 32.68
C GLY A 100 -23.87 50.05 32.15
N PHE A 101 -23.06 50.05 31.09
CA PHE A 101 -22.48 48.81 30.57
C PHE A 101 -21.47 48.19 31.54
N GLU A 102 -20.66 48.99 32.23
CA GLU A 102 -19.74 48.51 33.28
C GLU A 102 -20.47 47.89 34.47
N ALA A 103 -21.65 48.40 34.83
CA ALA A 103 -22.53 47.79 35.84
C ALA A 103 -23.19 46.49 35.37
N GLY A 104 -23.09 46.16 34.07
CA GLY A 104 -23.64 44.96 33.45
C GLY A 104 -25.02 45.13 32.80
N GLY A 105 -25.47 46.38 32.59
CA GLY A 105 -26.63 46.66 31.74
C GLY A 105 -26.39 46.22 30.30
N VAL A 106 -27.46 45.80 29.61
CA VAL A 106 -27.37 45.35 28.21
C VAL A 106 -27.79 46.45 27.22
N ASP A 107 -28.47 47.49 27.70
CA ASP A 107 -28.92 48.63 26.90
C ASP A 107 -29.41 49.79 27.78
N TYR A 108 -29.83 50.89 27.14
CA TYR A 108 -30.51 52.01 27.81
C TYR A 108 -31.67 52.58 26.96
N ILE A 109 -32.61 53.27 27.60
CA ILE A 109 -33.72 54.02 26.99
C ILE A 109 -33.69 55.44 27.55
N THR A 110 -33.80 56.44 26.69
CA THR A 110 -33.80 57.86 27.10
C THR A 110 -35.20 58.39 27.36
N LYS A 111 -35.37 59.23 28.38
CA LYS A 111 -36.60 60.01 28.63
C LYS A 111 -36.59 61.30 27.78
N PRO A 112 -37.74 61.77 27.26
CA PRO A 112 -39.08 61.20 27.37
C PRO A 112 -39.25 59.93 26.51
N PHE A 113 -40.02 58.97 27.01
CA PHE A 113 -40.21 57.67 26.36
C PHE A 113 -40.98 57.77 25.04
N GLN A 114 -40.53 57.01 24.04
CA GLN A 114 -41.31 56.72 22.83
C GLN A 114 -41.72 55.25 22.87
N GLN A 115 -43.02 54.98 22.67
CA GLN A 115 -43.57 53.63 22.80
C GLN A 115 -42.89 52.64 21.85
N GLU A 116 -42.63 53.06 20.60
CA GLU A 116 -42.00 52.25 19.57
C GLU A 116 -40.56 51.88 19.95
N GLU A 117 -39.80 52.82 20.53
CA GLU A 117 -38.42 52.58 20.96
C GLU A 117 -38.36 51.59 22.12
N VAL A 118 -39.19 51.79 23.15
CA VAL A 118 -39.27 50.93 24.33
C VAL A 118 -39.58 49.49 23.90
N LEU A 119 -40.62 49.31 23.09
CA LEU A 119 -41.04 47.99 22.62
C LEU A 119 -39.99 47.32 21.73
N ALA A 120 -39.33 48.07 20.84
CA ALA A 120 -38.29 47.54 19.97
C ALA A 120 -37.06 47.02 20.75
N ARG A 121 -36.59 47.78 21.75
CA ARG A 121 -35.43 47.37 22.58
C ARG A 121 -35.77 46.16 23.45
N ILE A 122 -36.93 46.16 24.10
CA ILE A 122 -37.38 45.02 24.92
C ILE A 122 -37.50 43.76 24.08
N THR A 123 -38.18 43.85 22.93
CA THR A 123 -38.35 42.73 22.00
C THR A 123 -37.01 42.16 21.55
N THR A 124 -36.04 43.03 21.25
CA THR A 124 -34.69 42.62 20.82
C THR A 124 -33.99 41.82 21.91
N HIS A 125 -33.95 42.32 23.15
CA HIS A 125 -33.23 41.65 24.24
C HIS A 125 -33.91 40.38 24.73
N LEU A 126 -35.24 40.31 24.71
CA LEU A 126 -35.99 39.07 24.97
C LEU A 126 -35.67 37.99 23.92
N ASN A 127 -35.61 38.38 22.64
CA ASN A 127 -35.24 37.45 21.56
C ASN A 127 -33.80 36.94 21.71
N ILE A 128 -32.85 37.82 22.03
CA ILE A 128 -31.44 37.43 22.27
C ILE A 128 -31.35 36.41 23.41
N LYS A 129 -32.07 36.65 24.52
CA LYS A 129 -32.11 35.73 25.66
C LYS A 129 -32.69 34.37 25.28
N ASN A 130 -33.81 34.34 24.55
CA ASN A 130 -34.44 33.10 24.09
C ASN A 130 -33.52 32.33 23.14
N LEU A 131 -32.86 33.02 22.21
CA LEU A 131 -31.90 32.41 21.30
C LEU A 131 -30.69 31.84 22.03
N LYS A 132 -30.14 32.55 23.03
CA LYS A 132 -29.05 32.05 23.88
C LYS A 132 -29.45 30.75 24.60
N LYS A 133 -30.64 30.72 25.21
CA LYS A 133 -31.17 29.50 25.86
C LYS A 133 -31.34 28.34 24.88
N GLN A 134 -31.84 28.61 23.68
CA GLN A 134 -32.01 27.58 22.65
C GLN A 134 -30.66 27.04 22.19
N LEU A 135 -29.67 27.91 21.98
CA LEU A 135 -28.32 27.52 21.60
C LEU A 135 -27.65 26.68 22.68
N GLU A 136 -27.79 27.04 23.96
CA GLU A 136 -27.27 26.25 25.08
C GLU A 136 -27.90 24.85 25.15
N LYS A 137 -29.21 24.76 24.89
CA LYS A 137 -29.89 23.46 24.82
C LYS A 137 -29.37 22.61 23.65
N GLN A 138 -29.24 23.20 22.47
CA GLN A 138 -28.71 22.52 21.28
C GLN A 138 -27.26 22.08 21.49
N ASN A 139 -26.42 22.90 22.11
CA ASN A 139 -25.03 22.54 22.41
C ASN A 139 -24.95 21.34 23.37
N LYS A 140 -25.83 21.27 24.37
CA LYS A 140 -25.87 20.10 25.28
C LYS A 140 -26.33 18.83 24.56
N GLU A 141 -27.33 18.93 23.70
CA GLU A 141 -27.82 17.80 22.88
C GLU A 141 -26.72 17.31 21.93
N LEU A 142 -26.03 18.23 21.24
CA LEU A 142 -24.94 17.92 20.33
C LEU A 142 -23.75 17.28 21.05
N GLN A 143 -23.37 17.79 22.22
CA GLN A 143 -22.30 17.18 23.02
C GLN A 143 -22.62 15.75 23.44
N LYS A 144 -23.88 15.47 23.80
CA LYS A 144 -24.32 14.12 24.13
C LYS A 144 -24.24 13.19 22.91
N GLU A 145 -24.69 13.65 21.75
CA GLU A 145 -24.62 12.88 20.51
C GLU A 145 -23.17 12.58 20.10
N ILE A 146 -22.27 13.55 20.22
CA ILE A 146 -20.83 13.37 19.95
C ILE A 146 -20.23 12.31 20.88
N ALA A 147 -20.57 12.34 22.18
CA ALA A 147 -20.06 11.37 23.15
C ALA A 147 -20.57 9.95 22.86
N GLU A 148 -21.84 9.80 22.48
CA GLU A 148 -22.43 8.52 22.08
C GLU A 148 -21.80 7.98 20.80
N ARG A 149 -21.62 8.83 19.78
CA ARG A 149 -20.94 8.47 18.52
C ARG A 149 -19.50 8.02 18.75
N LYS A 150 -18.73 8.77 19.54
CA LYS A 150 -17.34 8.45 19.86
C LYS A 150 -17.20 7.09 20.55
N LYS A 151 -18.09 6.79 21.51
CA LYS A 151 -18.10 5.49 22.19
C LYS A 151 -18.42 4.33 21.23
N ALA A 152 -19.34 4.53 20.29
CA ALA A 152 -19.65 3.54 19.27
C ALA A 152 -18.48 3.31 18.31
N GLU A 153 -17.78 4.38 17.92
CA GLU A 153 -16.60 4.34 17.06
C GLU A 153 -15.43 3.57 17.72
N GLU A 154 -15.11 3.87 18.98
CA GLU A 154 -14.08 3.16 19.74
C GLU A 154 -14.39 1.66 19.88
N ALA A 155 -15.65 1.30 20.14
CA ALA A 155 -16.07 -0.09 20.23
C ALA A 155 -15.94 -0.82 18.87
N ALA A 156 -16.34 -0.17 17.77
CA ALA A 156 -16.22 -0.72 16.43
C ALA A 156 -14.75 -0.90 16.03
N GLU A 157 -13.89 0.06 16.34
CA GLU A 157 -12.46 -0.01 16.05
C GLU A 157 -11.77 -1.13 16.85
N SER A 158 -12.09 -1.25 18.14
CA SER A 158 -11.58 -2.35 18.97
C SER A 158 -12.01 -3.73 18.43
N ALA A 159 -13.26 -3.87 18.00
CA ALA A 159 -13.76 -5.11 17.40
C ALA A 159 -13.04 -5.43 16.08
N SER A 160 -12.81 -4.42 15.23
CA SER A 160 -12.06 -4.56 13.98
C SER A 160 -10.62 -5.01 14.23
N ARG A 161 -9.92 -4.37 15.18
CA ARG A 161 -8.55 -4.74 15.56
C ARG A 161 -8.47 -6.19 16.07
N ALA A 162 -9.43 -6.61 16.91
CA ALA A 162 -9.50 -7.98 17.41
C ALA A 162 -9.76 -8.99 16.27
N LYS A 163 -10.67 -8.68 15.33
CA LYS A 163 -10.94 -9.49 14.13
C LYS A 163 -9.66 -9.69 13.30
N SER A 164 -8.93 -8.61 13.01
CA SER A 164 -7.68 -8.70 12.24
C SER A 164 -6.58 -9.50 12.96
N ALA A 165 -6.44 -9.31 14.27
CA ALA A 165 -5.44 -10.04 15.06
C ALA A 165 -5.74 -11.55 15.09
N PHE A 166 -7.01 -11.91 15.28
CA PHE A 166 -7.47 -13.30 15.22
C PHE A 166 -7.16 -13.94 13.86
N LEU A 167 -7.50 -13.27 12.75
CA LEU A 167 -7.25 -13.78 11.40
C LEU A 167 -5.76 -13.94 11.11
N ALA A 168 -4.92 -12.99 11.55
CA ALA A 168 -3.47 -13.07 11.39
C ALA A 168 -2.88 -14.30 12.11
N ASN A 169 -3.27 -14.53 13.36
CA ASN A 169 -2.81 -15.68 14.14
C ASN A 169 -3.30 -16.99 13.53
N MET A 170 -4.59 -17.07 13.17
CA MET A 170 -5.16 -18.24 12.49
C MET A 170 -4.45 -18.57 11.19
N SER A 171 -4.07 -17.56 10.39
CA SER A 171 -3.32 -17.82 9.17
C SER A 171 -1.96 -18.46 9.43
N HIS A 172 -1.23 -18.01 10.45
CA HIS A 172 0.03 -18.62 10.85
C HIS A 172 -0.16 -20.06 11.35
N GLU A 173 -1.19 -20.31 12.15
CA GLU A 173 -1.51 -21.64 12.67
C GLU A 173 -1.97 -22.62 11.58
N ILE A 174 -2.63 -22.15 10.52
CA ILE A 174 -3.03 -23.00 9.39
C ILE A 174 -1.89 -23.17 8.38
N ARG A 175 -1.07 -22.14 8.15
CA ARG A 175 0.04 -22.19 7.18
C ARG A 175 1.10 -23.22 7.58
N THR A 176 1.41 -23.33 8.85
CA THR A 176 2.45 -24.23 9.37
C THR A 176 2.19 -25.70 9.04
N PRO A 177 1.04 -26.32 9.43
CA PRO A 177 0.75 -27.70 9.07
C PRO A 177 0.56 -27.88 7.55
N MET A 178 0.04 -26.87 6.85
CA MET A 178 -0.13 -26.95 5.40
C MET A 178 1.20 -26.96 4.64
N ASN A 179 2.18 -26.17 5.07
CA ASN A 179 3.51 -26.18 4.48
C ASN A 179 4.22 -27.51 4.71
N ALA A 180 4.04 -28.14 5.87
CA ALA A 180 4.54 -29.49 6.13
C ALA A 180 3.90 -30.53 5.20
N ILE A 181 2.56 -30.53 5.07
CA ILE A 181 1.83 -31.41 4.14
C ILE A 181 2.34 -31.23 2.70
N MET A 182 2.50 -29.99 2.26
CA MET A 182 3.02 -29.65 0.93
C MET A 182 4.47 -30.12 0.74
N GLY A 183 5.34 -29.88 1.71
CA GLY A 183 6.74 -30.30 1.67
C GLY A 183 6.88 -31.82 1.57
N PHE A 184 6.15 -32.58 2.40
CA PHE A 184 6.14 -34.05 2.30
C PHE A 184 5.54 -34.55 0.99
N THR A 185 4.53 -33.86 0.45
CA THR A 185 3.95 -34.18 -0.86
C THR A 185 4.99 -34.01 -1.97
N ASP A 186 5.77 -32.92 -1.98
CA ASP A 186 6.82 -32.66 -2.96
C ASP A 186 7.99 -33.66 -2.83
N ILE A 187 8.33 -34.09 -1.60
CA ILE A 187 9.35 -35.13 -1.37
C ILE A 187 8.87 -36.47 -1.92
N LEU A 188 7.62 -36.84 -1.65
CA LEU A 188 7.03 -38.10 -2.09
C LEU A 188 6.89 -38.14 -3.62
N GLU A 189 6.53 -37.04 -4.26
CA GLU A 189 6.34 -36.99 -5.73
C GLU A 189 7.63 -37.34 -6.48
N LYS A 190 8.79 -37.00 -5.92
CA LYS A 190 10.11 -37.34 -6.47
C LYS A 190 10.53 -38.80 -6.24
N LYS A 191 9.98 -39.46 -5.22
CA LYS A 191 10.31 -40.85 -4.84
C LYS A 191 9.33 -41.87 -5.40
N VAL A 192 8.10 -41.47 -5.67
CA VAL A 192 7.04 -42.33 -6.20
C VAL A 192 7.22 -42.52 -7.70
N ILE A 193 7.25 -43.78 -8.13
CA ILE A 193 7.39 -44.16 -9.55
C ILE A 193 6.01 -44.43 -10.17
N GLU A 194 5.09 -45.00 -9.38
CA GLU A 194 3.75 -45.37 -9.83
C GLU A 194 2.86 -44.16 -10.14
N GLN A 195 2.23 -44.18 -11.32
CA GLN A 195 1.51 -43.02 -11.87
C GLN A 195 0.23 -42.67 -11.09
N GLU A 196 -0.42 -43.66 -10.48
CA GLU A 196 -1.63 -43.47 -9.66
C GLU A 196 -1.32 -42.68 -8.38
N TYR A 197 -0.23 -43.03 -7.69
CA TYR A 197 0.22 -42.31 -6.49
C TYR A 197 0.73 -40.90 -6.82
N LYS A 198 1.36 -40.68 -7.98
CA LYS A 198 1.66 -39.32 -8.47
C LYS A 198 0.41 -38.49 -8.67
N GLN A 199 -0.68 -39.08 -9.19
CA GLN A 199 -1.96 -38.38 -9.30
C GLN A 199 -2.51 -37.99 -7.92
N TYR A 200 -2.52 -38.89 -6.93
CA TYR A 200 -2.97 -38.56 -5.57
C TYR A 200 -2.14 -37.44 -4.94
N LEU A 201 -0.81 -37.48 -5.06
CA LEU A 201 0.07 -36.42 -4.58
C LEU A 201 -0.20 -35.10 -5.30
N SER A 202 -0.45 -35.12 -6.62
CA SER A 202 -0.81 -33.91 -7.37
C SER A 202 -2.13 -33.30 -6.89
N LEU A 203 -3.12 -34.14 -6.53
CA LEU A 203 -4.42 -33.71 -6.00
C LEU A 203 -4.31 -33.12 -4.60
N ILE A 204 -3.53 -33.76 -3.70
CA ILE A 204 -3.22 -33.23 -2.37
C ILE A 204 -2.52 -31.87 -2.50
N ARG A 205 -1.54 -31.77 -3.40
CA ARG A 205 -0.81 -30.52 -3.67
C ARG A 205 -1.74 -29.42 -4.19
N ALA A 206 -2.60 -29.74 -5.15
CA ALA A 206 -3.56 -28.78 -5.70
C ALA A 206 -4.57 -28.29 -4.64
N GLY A 207 -5.08 -29.21 -3.80
CA GLY A 207 -5.95 -28.87 -2.68
C GLY A 207 -5.24 -27.99 -1.65
N GLY A 208 -3.98 -28.31 -1.31
CA GLY A 208 -3.19 -27.54 -0.35
C GLY A 208 -2.85 -26.13 -0.82
N LYS A 209 -2.44 -25.98 -2.09
CA LYS A 209 -2.25 -24.65 -2.72
C LYS A 209 -3.54 -23.84 -2.72
N SER A 210 -4.67 -24.48 -3.02
CA SER A 210 -5.97 -23.80 -3.06
C SER A 210 -6.39 -23.30 -1.67
N LEU A 211 -6.14 -24.09 -0.62
CA LEU A 211 -6.44 -23.69 0.76
C LEU A 211 -5.55 -22.53 1.23
N LEU A 212 -4.24 -22.57 0.92
CA LEU A 212 -3.33 -21.48 1.24
C LEU A 212 -3.69 -20.19 0.52
N ALA A 213 -4.08 -20.27 -0.77
CA ALA A 213 -4.59 -19.13 -1.51
C ALA A 213 -5.84 -18.53 -0.84
N LEU A 214 -6.79 -19.38 -0.46
CA LEU A 214 -8.00 -19.00 0.29
C LEU A 214 -7.71 -18.23 1.58
N ILE A 215 -6.74 -18.71 2.36
CA ILE A 215 -6.36 -18.08 3.63
C ILE A 215 -5.70 -16.73 3.37
N ASN A 216 -4.84 -16.64 2.36
CA ASN A 216 -4.20 -15.39 1.97
C ASN A 216 -5.26 -14.38 1.47
N ASP A 217 -6.25 -14.81 0.69
CA ASP A 217 -7.37 -13.99 0.23
C ASP A 217 -8.17 -13.41 1.42
N ILE A 218 -8.49 -14.24 2.42
CA ILE A 218 -9.20 -13.79 3.64
C ILE A 218 -8.36 -12.78 4.43
N LEU A 219 -7.05 -13.03 4.55
CA LEU A 219 -6.14 -12.11 5.22
C LEU A 219 -6.02 -10.77 4.50
N ASP A 220 -5.87 -10.80 3.18
CA ASP A 220 -5.76 -9.60 2.36
C ASP A 220 -7.03 -8.77 2.49
N LEU A 221 -8.21 -9.39 2.39
CA LEU A 221 -9.49 -8.72 2.62
C LEU A 221 -9.54 -8.06 4.01
N SER A 222 -9.14 -8.79 5.06
CA SER A 222 -9.15 -8.23 6.42
C SER A 222 -8.15 -7.08 6.61
N LYS A 223 -6.99 -7.12 5.97
CA LYS A 223 -5.99 -6.04 6.04
C LYS A 223 -6.48 -4.80 5.31
N ILE A 224 -7.15 -4.95 4.17
CA ILE A 224 -7.72 -3.84 3.41
C ILE A 224 -8.87 -3.20 4.19
N GLU A 225 -9.80 -3.99 4.74
CA GLU A 225 -10.90 -3.48 5.60
C GLU A 225 -10.39 -2.69 6.82
N ALA A 226 -9.25 -3.09 7.38
CA ALA A 226 -8.64 -2.44 8.53
C ALA A 226 -7.75 -1.23 8.15
N GLY A 227 -7.63 -0.89 6.86
CA GLY A 227 -6.76 0.20 6.38
C GLY A 227 -5.26 -0.04 6.64
N LYS A 228 -4.84 -1.30 6.81
CA LYS A 228 -3.44 -1.68 7.11
C LYS A 228 -2.65 -2.10 5.88
N LEU A 229 -3.31 -2.23 4.74
CA LEU A 229 -2.66 -2.49 3.46
C LEU A 229 -2.43 -1.14 2.78
N GLU A 230 -1.16 -0.77 2.58
CA GLU A 230 -0.78 0.42 1.82
C GLU A 230 -0.19 -0.03 0.47
N PRO A 231 -0.57 0.61 -0.65
CA PRO A 231 0.04 0.34 -1.95
C PRO A 231 1.52 0.75 -1.97
N GLU A 232 2.37 -0.10 -2.50
CA GLU A 232 3.80 0.19 -2.66
C GLU A 232 4.10 0.60 -4.10
N TYR A 233 4.12 1.91 -4.34
CA TYR A 233 4.42 2.46 -5.67
C TYR A 233 5.92 2.40 -5.97
N THR A 234 6.29 1.64 -6.99
CA THR A 234 7.65 1.54 -7.53
C THR A 234 7.69 1.82 -9.02
N ALA A 235 8.82 2.32 -9.53
CA ALA A 235 9.01 2.48 -10.97
C ALA A 235 9.18 1.10 -11.62
N ALA A 236 8.21 0.70 -12.44
CA ALA A 236 8.21 -0.59 -13.12
C ALA A 236 7.68 -0.46 -14.55
N ASP A 237 7.97 -1.45 -15.40
CA ASP A 237 7.42 -1.53 -16.75
C ASP A 237 6.02 -2.17 -16.70
N ILE A 238 4.98 -1.39 -16.99
CA ILE A 238 3.62 -1.91 -16.96
C ILE A 238 3.32 -2.85 -18.14
N CYS A 239 3.92 -2.62 -19.30
CA CYS A 239 3.75 -3.48 -20.48
C CYS A 239 4.26 -4.89 -20.18
N HIS A 240 5.42 -4.99 -19.52
CA HIS A 240 5.99 -6.27 -19.09
C HIS A 240 5.04 -7.07 -18.20
N VAL A 241 4.34 -6.42 -17.25
CA VAL A 241 3.36 -7.10 -16.38
C VAL A 241 2.23 -7.74 -17.20
N PHE A 242 1.71 -7.06 -18.21
CA PHE A 242 0.65 -7.60 -19.07
C PHE A 242 1.16 -8.76 -19.95
N GLU A 243 2.39 -8.66 -20.47
CA GLU A 243 3.01 -9.73 -21.25
C GLU A 243 3.28 -10.98 -20.40
N GLU A 244 3.77 -10.82 -19.18
CA GLU A 244 3.95 -11.95 -18.26
C GLU A 244 2.63 -12.65 -17.92
N ILE A 245 1.56 -11.88 -17.66
CA ILE A 245 0.22 -12.46 -17.44
C ILE A 245 -0.22 -13.24 -18.68
N LYS A 246 0.03 -12.73 -19.89
CA LYS A 246 -0.25 -13.46 -21.13
C LYS A 246 0.51 -14.79 -21.17
N ASN A 247 1.79 -14.78 -20.82
CA ASN A 247 2.64 -15.97 -20.82
C ASN A 247 2.16 -17.02 -19.80
N ILE A 248 1.82 -16.60 -18.57
CA ILE A 248 1.34 -17.47 -17.50
C ILE A 248 0.10 -18.27 -17.92
N PHE A 249 -0.86 -17.64 -18.61
CA PHE A 249 -2.11 -18.29 -19.01
C PHE A 249 -2.10 -18.90 -20.41
N SER A 250 -1.05 -18.65 -21.22
CA SER A 250 -0.94 -19.12 -22.61
C SER A 250 -1.21 -20.62 -22.77
N TYR A 251 -0.67 -21.44 -21.86
CA TYR A 251 -0.87 -22.89 -21.88
C TYR A 251 -2.31 -23.29 -21.57
N LYS A 252 -2.90 -22.73 -20.49
CA LYS A 252 -4.29 -23.02 -20.09
C LYS A 252 -5.31 -22.61 -21.15
N VAL A 253 -5.07 -21.50 -21.83
CA VAL A 253 -5.91 -21.03 -22.94
C VAL A 253 -5.82 -22.00 -24.12
N LYS A 254 -4.60 -22.41 -24.50
CA LYS A 254 -4.40 -23.41 -25.56
C LYS A 254 -5.03 -24.76 -25.23
N GLU A 255 -4.94 -25.21 -23.98
CA GLU A 255 -5.57 -26.45 -23.51
C GLU A 255 -7.10 -26.42 -23.69
N LYS A 256 -7.73 -25.25 -23.52
CA LYS A 256 -9.16 -25.01 -23.76
C LYS A 256 -9.50 -24.65 -25.22
N ASN A 257 -8.54 -24.60 -26.14
CA ASN A 257 -8.72 -24.10 -27.51
C ASN A 257 -9.38 -22.70 -27.59
N LEU A 258 -9.01 -21.79 -26.68
CA LEU A 258 -9.42 -20.40 -26.74
C LEU A 258 -8.34 -19.54 -27.44
N ASP A 259 -8.74 -18.42 -28.03
CA ASP A 259 -7.80 -17.40 -28.50
C ASP A 259 -7.44 -16.46 -27.34
N PHE A 260 -6.15 -16.12 -27.19
CA PHE A 260 -5.69 -15.16 -26.19
C PHE A 260 -5.04 -13.94 -26.84
N ILE A 261 -5.74 -12.81 -26.76
CA ILE A 261 -5.39 -11.58 -27.46
C ILE A 261 -4.93 -10.54 -26.43
N LEU A 262 -3.80 -9.88 -26.70
CA LEU A 262 -3.29 -8.77 -25.91
C LEU A 262 -3.10 -7.58 -26.84
N GLU A 263 -3.80 -6.48 -26.57
CA GLU A 263 -3.75 -5.22 -27.31
C GLU A 263 -3.28 -4.12 -26.34
N ILE A 264 -2.11 -3.56 -26.61
CA ILE A 264 -1.54 -2.46 -25.82
C ILE A 264 -1.50 -1.22 -26.71
N ASP A 265 -2.00 -0.10 -26.18
CA ASP A 265 -1.94 1.21 -26.82
C ASP A 265 -0.47 1.61 -27.12
N PRO A 266 -0.11 1.89 -28.40
CA PRO A 266 1.25 2.30 -28.78
C PRO A 266 1.71 3.61 -28.12
N GLY A 267 0.77 4.44 -27.65
CA GLY A 267 1.07 5.68 -26.93
C GLY A 267 1.39 5.51 -25.44
N LEU A 268 1.24 4.30 -24.90
CA LEU A 268 1.48 4.01 -23.49
C LEU A 268 2.99 4.10 -23.17
N LYS A 269 3.33 4.87 -22.15
CA LYS A 269 4.68 4.89 -21.58
C LYS A 269 4.89 3.63 -20.75
N SER A 270 6.00 2.91 -21.00
CA SER A 270 6.29 1.63 -20.34
C SER A 270 6.61 1.81 -18.85
N CYS A 271 7.51 2.74 -18.49
CA CYS A 271 7.93 2.94 -17.10
C CYS A 271 6.98 3.87 -16.32
N LEU A 272 6.31 3.33 -15.29
CA LEU A 272 5.33 4.05 -14.47
C LEU A 272 5.52 3.74 -12.98
N PHE A 273 5.10 4.65 -12.09
CA PHE A 273 5.06 4.40 -10.65
C PHE A 273 3.74 3.74 -10.25
N PHE A 274 3.73 2.43 -10.06
CA PHE A 274 2.56 1.64 -9.66
C PHE A 274 2.96 0.51 -8.70
N ASP A 275 1.97 -0.10 -8.06
CA ASP A 275 2.16 -1.32 -7.26
C ASP A 275 2.03 -2.55 -8.18
N GLU A 276 3.17 -3.07 -8.59
CA GLU A 276 3.26 -4.21 -9.51
C GLU A 276 2.57 -5.47 -8.96
N THR A 277 2.74 -5.72 -7.66
CA THR A 277 2.17 -6.91 -7.00
C THR A 277 0.65 -6.85 -7.01
N ARG A 278 0.06 -5.68 -6.74
CA ARG A 278 -1.41 -5.52 -6.72
C ARG A 278 -2.02 -5.51 -8.11
N ILE A 279 -1.39 -4.85 -9.08
CA ILE A 279 -1.86 -4.91 -10.48
C ILE A 279 -1.81 -6.36 -10.98
N ARG A 280 -0.72 -7.09 -10.72
CA ARG A 280 -0.61 -8.51 -11.05
C ARG A 280 -1.71 -9.35 -10.39
N GLN A 281 -2.02 -9.11 -9.12
CA GLN A 281 -3.09 -9.80 -8.39
C GLN A 281 -4.46 -9.54 -9.02
N VAL A 282 -4.76 -8.30 -9.40
CA VAL A 282 -5.99 -7.93 -10.11
C VAL A 282 -6.08 -8.67 -11.46
N LEU A 283 -5.01 -8.66 -12.25
CA LEU A 283 -4.96 -9.29 -13.56
C LEU A 283 -5.10 -10.82 -13.47
N LEU A 284 -4.38 -11.48 -12.56
CA LEU A 284 -4.48 -12.92 -12.33
C LEU A 284 -5.91 -13.35 -12.03
N ASN A 285 -6.64 -12.58 -11.21
CA ASN A 285 -8.01 -12.88 -10.87
C ASN A 285 -8.98 -12.63 -12.04
N LEU A 286 -8.89 -11.49 -12.72
CA LEU A 286 -9.79 -11.17 -13.84
C LEU A 286 -9.58 -12.12 -15.02
N VAL A 287 -8.33 -12.33 -15.45
CA VAL A 287 -7.98 -13.25 -16.56
C VAL A 287 -8.27 -14.69 -16.18
N GLY A 288 -7.99 -15.09 -14.93
CA GLY A 288 -8.32 -16.41 -14.41
C GLY A 288 -9.82 -16.70 -14.46
N ASN A 289 -10.66 -15.71 -14.08
CA ASN A 289 -12.12 -15.82 -14.17
C ASN A 289 -12.60 -15.89 -15.62
N ALA A 290 -12.07 -15.04 -16.52
CA ALA A 290 -12.40 -15.09 -17.95
C ALA A 290 -12.16 -16.50 -18.53
N ILE A 291 -10.95 -17.04 -18.37
CA ILE A 291 -10.61 -18.39 -18.88
C ILE A 291 -11.47 -19.47 -18.25
N LYS A 292 -11.81 -19.33 -16.96
CA LYS A 292 -12.62 -20.30 -16.24
C LYS A 292 -14.05 -20.36 -16.76
N PHE A 293 -14.65 -19.22 -17.08
CA PHE A 293 -16.06 -19.10 -17.48
C PHE A 293 -16.30 -19.01 -18.99
N THR A 294 -15.22 -19.03 -19.80
CA THR A 294 -15.29 -19.18 -21.25
C THR A 294 -15.01 -20.63 -21.64
N GLU A 295 -15.91 -21.22 -22.44
CA GLU A 295 -15.76 -22.57 -23.00
C GLU A 295 -15.24 -22.54 -24.45
N SER A 296 -15.64 -21.55 -25.25
CA SER A 296 -15.19 -21.35 -26.63
C SER A 296 -15.11 -19.87 -26.99
N GLY A 297 -14.30 -19.54 -28.00
CA GLY A 297 -14.06 -18.17 -28.44
C GLY A 297 -12.74 -17.61 -27.92
N TYR A 298 -12.77 -16.42 -27.32
CA TYR A 298 -11.54 -15.70 -26.95
C TYR A 298 -11.60 -15.06 -25.57
N VAL A 299 -10.41 -14.81 -25.04
CA VAL A 299 -10.16 -13.88 -23.93
C VAL A 299 -9.24 -12.80 -24.47
N LYS A 300 -9.57 -11.54 -24.24
CA LYS A 300 -8.83 -10.38 -24.75
C LYS A 300 -8.50 -9.41 -23.62
N ILE A 301 -7.26 -8.97 -23.57
CA ILE A 301 -6.79 -7.90 -22.69
C ILE A 301 -6.53 -6.67 -23.56
N ILE A 302 -7.17 -5.55 -23.22
CA ILE A 302 -6.96 -4.27 -23.89
C ILE A 302 -6.42 -3.29 -22.87
N VAL A 303 -5.30 -2.63 -23.17
CA VAL A 303 -4.67 -1.62 -22.32
C VAL A 303 -4.63 -0.31 -23.07
N LYS A 304 -5.22 0.72 -22.48
CA LYS A 304 -5.30 2.08 -23.01
C LYS A 304 -4.74 3.07 -22.01
N SER A 305 -4.19 4.15 -22.54
CA SER A 305 -3.67 5.25 -21.75
C SER A 305 -4.45 6.53 -22.05
N ARG A 306 -4.58 7.39 -21.04
CA ARG A 306 -5.13 8.74 -21.21
C ARG A 306 -4.32 9.70 -20.37
N GLN A 307 -3.71 10.71 -20.99
CA GLN A 307 -3.12 11.82 -20.25
C GLN A 307 -4.20 12.90 -20.01
N PRO A 308 -4.54 13.20 -18.74
CA PRO A 308 -5.51 14.25 -18.42
C PRO A 308 -4.99 15.65 -18.73
N ASP A 309 -3.69 15.87 -18.53
CA ASP A 309 -2.99 17.13 -18.71
C ASP A 309 -1.61 16.88 -19.34
N PRO A 310 -1.32 17.39 -20.56
CA PRO A 310 -0.01 17.21 -21.21
C PRO A 310 1.16 17.87 -20.48
N GLU A 311 0.91 18.84 -19.59
CA GLU A 311 1.97 19.53 -18.85
C GLU A 311 2.36 18.83 -17.53
N GLN A 312 1.60 17.81 -17.12
CA GLN A 312 1.88 17.03 -15.92
C GLN A 312 2.39 15.64 -16.29
N ASP A 313 3.41 15.15 -15.58
CA ASP A 313 3.94 13.79 -15.71
C ASP A 313 3.01 12.73 -15.09
N ILE A 314 1.71 12.81 -15.39
CA ILE A 314 0.68 11.89 -14.90
C ILE A 314 -0.10 11.29 -16.06
N ILE A 315 -0.51 10.04 -15.88
CA ILE A 315 -1.28 9.27 -16.85
C ILE A 315 -2.36 8.44 -16.16
N ASP A 316 -3.53 8.35 -16.78
CA ASP A 316 -4.56 7.41 -16.39
C ASP A 316 -4.39 6.13 -17.22
N ILE A 317 -4.42 4.98 -16.55
CA ILE A 317 -4.38 3.67 -17.20
C ILE A 317 -5.75 3.04 -17.14
N ILE A 318 -6.21 2.58 -18.29
CA ILE A 318 -7.50 1.91 -18.46
C ILE A 318 -7.22 0.56 -19.09
N PHE A 319 -7.39 -0.52 -18.33
CA PHE A 319 -7.29 -1.87 -18.88
C PHE A 319 -8.61 -2.62 -18.74
N SER A 320 -8.92 -3.43 -19.74
CA SER A 320 -10.11 -4.25 -19.75
C SER A 320 -9.81 -5.70 -20.11
N VAL A 321 -10.47 -6.62 -19.41
CA VAL A 321 -10.48 -8.05 -19.71
C VAL A 321 -11.84 -8.40 -20.29
N GLU A 322 -11.87 -8.73 -21.57
CA GLU A 322 -13.03 -9.15 -22.34
C GLU A 322 -13.01 -10.68 -22.52
N ASP A 323 -14.16 -11.33 -22.32
CA ASP A 323 -14.35 -12.76 -22.50
C ASP A 323 -15.62 -13.04 -23.28
N THR A 324 -15.66 -14.13 -24.08
CA THR A 324 -16.87 -14.58 -24.80
C THR A 324 -17.65 -15.67 -24.05
N GLY A 325 -17.52 -15.72 -22.72
CA GLY A 325 -18.11 -16.75 -21.88
C GLY A 325 -19.60 -16.55 -21.57
N ILE A 326 -20.03 -17.13 -20.44
CA ILE A 326 -21.45 -17.18 -20.07
C ILE A 326 -22.12 -15.82 -19.84
N GLY A 327 -21.36 -14.72 -19.70
CA GLY A 327 -21.87 -13.36 -19.51
C GLY A 327 -22.62 -13.14 -18.19
N ILE A 328 -22.63 -11.91 -17.63
CA ILE A 328 -23.22 -11.61 -16.30
C ILE A 328 -24.60 -10.95 -16.40
N PRO A 329 -25.65 -11.51 -15.73
CA PRO A 329 -26.96 -10.88 -15.61
C PRO A 329 -26.90 -9.49 -14.95
N GLU A 330 -27.73 -8.57 -15.42
CA GLU A 330 -27.72 -7.16 -14.98
C GLU A 330 -28.02 -6.97 -13.49
N ASP A 331 -28.93 -7.79 -12.95
CA ASP A 331 -29.30 -7.81 -11.54
C ASP A 331 -28.16 -8.32 -10.62
N GLN A 332 -27.15 -9.00 -11.16
CA GLN A 332 -26.03 -9.56 -10.40
C GLN A 332 -24.73 -8.75 -10.52
N ARG A 333 -24.66 -7.74 -11.41
CA ARG A 333 -23.39 -7.02 -11.69
C ARG A 333 -22.80 -6.28 -10.48
N GLU A 334 -23.64 -5.82 -9.55
CA GLU A 334 -23.16 -5.20 -8.31
C GLU A 334 -22.81 -6.26 -7.25
N LEU A 335 -23.65 -7.30 -7.12
CA LEU A 335 -23.52 -8.36 -6.12
C LEU A 335 -22.27 -9.23 -6.31
N ILE A 336 -21.77 -9.42 -7.52
CA ILE A 336 -20.54 -10.22 -7.75
C ILE A 336 -19.29 -9.64 -7.09
N PHE A 337 -19.31 -8.38 -6.67
CA PHE A 337 -18.22 -7.75 -5.95
C PHE A 337 -18.36 -7.84 -4.43
N ASP A 338 -19.47 -8.39 -3.92
CA ASP A 338 -19.67 -8.59 -2.50
C ASP A 338 -18.94 -9.85 -2.01
N PRO A 339 -18.38 -9.86 -0.79
CA PRO A 339 -17.64 -11.01 -0.28
C PRO A 339 -18.52 -12.25 -0.16
N PHE A 340 -18.01 -13.40 -0.62
CA PHE A 340 -18.68 -14.71 -0.56
C PHE A 340 -19.91 -14.85 -1.46
N GLU A 341 -20.24 -13.84 -2.25
CA GLU A 341 -21.33 -13.93 -3.23
C GLU A 341 -20.89 -14.75 -4.46
N GLN A 342 -21.78 -15.64 -4.89
CA GLN A 342 -21.61 -16.47 -6.07
C GLN A 342 -22.93 -16.47 -6.85
N ARG A 343 -22.87 -16.69 -8.17
CA ARG A 343 -24.09 -16.73 -8.97
C ARG A 343 -25.07 -17.76 -8.45
N ARG A 344 -26.33 -17.34 -8.24
CA ARG A 344 -27.44 -18.25 -7.94
C ARG A 344 -27.57 -19.30 -9.05
N GLY A 345 -27.45 -20.57 -8.69
CA GLY A 345 -27.60 -21.70 -9.61
C GLY A 345 -26.29 -22.28 -10.18
N GLN A 346 -25.12 -21.72 -9.84
CA GLN A 346 -23.85 -22.41 -10.12
C GLN A 346 -23.62 -23.55 -9.11
N SER A 347 -23.50 -24.78 -9.61
CA SER A 347 -23.17 -25.92 -8.77
C SER A 347 -21.68 -25.85 -8.37
N ASN A 348 -21.37 -25.91 -7.07
CA ASN A 348 -20.00 -25.90 -6.52
C ASN A 348 -19.06 -26.92 -7.19
N LEU A 349 -19.64 -27.98 -7.75
CA LEU A 349 -18.95 -29.07 -8.43
C LEU A 349 -18.40 -28.71 -9.82
N LYS A 350 -18.93 -27.69 -10.52
CA LYS A 350 -18.57 -27.42 -11.94
C LYS A 350 -17.59 -26.25 -12.13
N TYR A 351 -17.66 -25.23 -11.28
CA TYR A 351 -16.87 -23.99 -11.45
C TYR A 351 -16.27 -23.47 -10.12
N GLY A 352 -15.87 -24.35 -9.20
CA GLY A 352 -15.44 -24.03 -7.84
C GLY A 352 -14.68 -22.70 -7.66
N GLY A 353 -15.06 -21.93 -6.63
CA GLY A 353 -14.49 -20.62 -6.30
C GLY A 353 -14.91 -20.19 -4.90
N THR A 354 -14.24 -19.18 -4.37
CA THR A 354 -14.36 -18.76 -2.97
C THR A 354 -15.35 -17.60 -2.80
N GLY A 355 -15.72 -16.94 -3.91
CA GLY A 355 -16.51 -15.69 -3.90
C GLY A 355 -15.72 -14.49 -3.39
N LEU A 356 -14.41 -14.62 -3.12
CA LEU A 356 -13.58 -13.54 -2.56
C LEU A 356 -12.79 -12.77 -3.62
N GLY A 357 -12.45 -13.41 -4.74
CA GLY A 357 -11.54 -12.82 -5.73
C GLY A 357 -12.00 -11.44 -6.22
N LEU A 358 -13.24 -11.32 -6.71
CA LEU A 358 -13.75 -10.05 -7.24
C LEU A 358 -13.91 -8.98 -6.15
N ALA A 359 -14.31 -9.36 -4.94
CA ALA A 359 -14.37 -8.45 -3.80
C ALA A 359 -12.98 -7.88 -3.46
N ILE A 360 -11.95 -8.74 -3.41
CA ILE A 360 -10.56 -8.31 -3.20
C ILE A 360 -10.09 -7.43 -4.36
N THR A 361 -10.38 -7.81 -5.60
CA THR A 361 -10.04 -7.00 -6.78
C THR A 361 -10.64 -5.61 -6.70
N LYS A 362 -11.92 -5.47 -6.35
CA LYS A 362 -12.56 -4.16 -6.18
C LYS A 362 -11.86 -3.34 -5.10
N ARG A 363 -11.58 -3.94 -3.94
CA ARG A 363 -10.89 -3.27 -2.83
C ARG A 363 -9.46 -2.84 -3.17
N LEU A 364 -8.70 -3.67 -3.88
CA LEU A 364 -7.35 -3.32 -4.35
C LEU A 364 -7.38 -2.17 -5.34
N VAL A 365 -8.34 -2.15 -6.27
CA VAL A 365 -8.51 -1.07 -7.24
C VAL A 365 -8.92 0.23 -6.54
N GLU A 366 -9.89 0.18 -5.62
CA GLU A 366 -10.30 1.34 -4.80
C GLU A 366 -9.13 1.90 -3.97
N MET A 367 -8.30 1.03 -3.39
CA MET A 367 -7.11 1.41 -2.63
C MET A 367 -6.04 2.11 -3.47
N MET A 368 -5.97 1.80 -4.78
CA MET A 368 -5.07 2.48 -5.73
C MET A 368 -5.72 3.71 -6.37
N ASP A 369 -6.74 4.31 -5.74
CA ASP A 369 -7.54 5.43 -6.25
C ASP A 369 -8.18 5.16 -7.64
N GLY A 370 -8.43 3.88 -7.92
CA GLY A 370 -9.02 3.41 -9.16
C GLY A 370 -10.50 3.05 -9.03
N THR A 371 -11.09 2.67 -10.16
CA THR A 371 -12.47 2.15 -10.24
C THR A 371 -12.52 0.91 -11.11
N ILE A 372 -13.29 -0.10 -10.69
CA ILE A 372 -13.61 -1.28 -11.50
C ILE A 372 -15.10 -1.27 -11.87
N SER A 373 -15.41 -1.68 -13.09
CA SER A 373 -16.78 -1.85 -13.58
C SER A 373 -16.88 -3.10 -14.45
N VAL A 374 -18.11 -3.61 -14.64
CA VAL A 374 -18.38 -4.75 -15.50
C VAL A 374 -19.53 -4.44 -16.45
N GLN A 375 -19.37 -4.83 -17.71
CA GLN A 375 -20.37 -4.76 -18.76
C GLN A 375 -20.52 -6.16 -19.39
N GLY A 376 -21.66 -6.44 -20.02
CA GLY A 376 -21.88 -7.73 -20.68
C GLY A 376 -23.35 -8.14 -20.72
N GLN A 377 -23.66 -9.13 -21.54
CA GLN A 377 -24.98 -9.74 -21.63
C GLN A 377 -24.85 -11.24 -21.39
N GLU A 378 -25.83 -11.83 -20.70
CA GLU A 378 -25.88 -13.27 -20.51
C GLU A 378 -25.80 -14.01 -21.87
N GLY A 379 -24.91 -14.99 -21.95
CA GLY A 379 -24.60 -15.76 -23.16
C GLY A 379 -23.73 -15.05 -24.21
N ARG A 380 -23.28 -13.81 -23.97
CA ARG A 380 -22.44 -13.04 -24.91
C ARG A 380 -21.10 -12.58 -24.33
N GLY A 381 -20.76 -13.06 -23.13
CA GLY A 381 -19.51 -12.69 -22.48
C GLY A 381 -19.60 -11.47 -21.56
N SER A 382 -18.46 -11.12 -20.95
CA SER A 382 -18.32 -10.00 -20.03
C SER A 382 -17.07 -9.18 -20.34
N ILE A 383 -17.10 -7.90 -19.97
CA ILE A 383 -15.99 -6.97 -20.07
C ILE A 383 -15.80 -6.34 -18.69
N PHE A 384 -14.70 -6.67 -18.03
CA PHE A 384 -14.28 -6.01 -16.80
C PHE A 384 -13.33 -4.88 -17.15
N THR A 385 -13.66 -3.66 -16.75
CA THR A 385 -12.84 -2.46 -17.01
C THR A 385 -12.34 -1.89 -15.70
N VAL A 386 -11.01 -1.75 -15.59
CA VAL A 386 -10.32 -1.14 -14.47
C VAL A 386 -9.70 0.17 -14.93
N VAL A 387 -9.88 1.22 -14.14
CA VAL A 387 -9.31 2.55 -14.35
C VAL A 387 -8.47 2.90 -13.14
N ILE A 388 -7.19 3.20 -13.32
CA ILE A 388 -6.30 3.71 -12.27
C ILE A 388 -5.84 5.10 -12.71
N LYS A 389 -6.01 6.09 -11.83
CA LYS A 389 -5.84 7.50 -12.16
C LYS A 389 -4.53 8.07 -11.63
N ASN A 390 -4.06 9.15 -12.24
CA ASN A 390 -2.96 9.98 -11.74
C ASN A 390 -1.64 9.21 -11.50
N ILE A 391 -1.34 8.21 -12.33
CA ILE A 391 -0.11 7.44 -12.23
C ILE A 391 1.06 8.30 -12.71
N ARG A 392 2.10 8.43 -11.89
CA ARG A 392 3.29 9.21 -12.25
C ARG A 392 4.15 8.47 -13.27
N ILE A 393 4.61 9.19 -14.28
CA ILE A 393 5.52 8.65 -15.30
C ILE A 393 6.94 8.60 -14.70
N ALA A 394 7.63 7.47 -14.88
CA ALA A 394 9.02 7.30 -14.47
C ALA A 394 9.95 7.51 -15.67
N ALA A 395 11.10 8.15 -15.44
CA ALA A 395 12.10 8.38 -16.48
C ALA A 395 12.86 7.09 -16.88
N HIS A 396 13.07 6.19 -15.92
CA HIS A 396 13.77 4.91 -16.10
C HIS A 396 13.14 3.85 -15.18
N CYS A 397 13.11 2.58 -15.62
CA CYS A 397 12.71 1.45 -14.82
C CYS A 397 13.85 0.41 -14.80
N ASN A 398 14.24 -0.08 -13.61
CA ASN A 398 15.23 -1.13 -13.47
C ASN A 398 14.54 -2.47 -13.71
N LEU A 399 14.74 -3.07 -14.89
CA LEU A 399 14.34 -4.44 -15.17
C LEU A 399 15.21 -5.39 -14.34
N SER A 400 14.68 -5.90 -13.22
CA SER A 400 15.28 -7.00 -12.47
C SER A 400 14.62 -8.30 -12.91
N GLU A 401 15.04 -8.90 -14.01
CA GLU A 401 14.61 -10.25 -14.37
C GLU A 401 15.36 -11.29 -13.54
N LYS A 402 14.66 -11.95 -12.61
CA LYS A 402 15.10 -13.20 -11.97
C LYS A 402 14.72 -14.37 -12.88
N THR A 403 15.58 -14.72 -13.84
CA THR A 403 15.42 -15.95 -14.62
C THR A 403 15.87 -17.16 -13.80
N ASN A 404 14.95 -18.12 -13.63
CA ASN A 404 15.08 -19.32 -12.79
C ASN A 404 15.88 -20.47 -13.46
N THR A 405 16.47 -20.24 -14.63
CA THR A 405 16.98 -21.30 -15.51
C THR A 405 18.48 -21.56 -15.41
N ASP A 406 19.28 -20.64 -14.86
CA ASP A 406 20.75 -20.78 -14.83
C ASP A 406 21.32 -21.24 -13.48
N ILE A 407 20.46 -21.35 -12.45
CA ILE A 407 20.85 -21.66 -11.07
C ILE A 407 21.28 -23.13 -10.90
N ASP A 408 20.77 -24.01 -11.75
CA ASP A 408 21.09 -25.44 -11.71
C ASP A 408 22.48 -25.75 -12.31
N LEU A 409 23.16 -24.77 -12.91
CA LEU A 409 24.53 -24.87 -13.43
C LEU A 409 25.59 -24.44 -12.41
N ILE A 410 25.18 -23.96 -11.22
CA ILE A 410 26.12 -23.45 -10.22
C ILE A 410 26.70 -24.60 -9.40
N CYS A 411 28.02 -24.68 -9.30
CA CYS A 411 28.74 -25.57 -8.40
C CYS A 411 29.40 -24.75 -7.30
N PHE A 412 28.95 -24.88 -6.05
CA PHE A 412 29.57 -24.19 -4.93
C PHE A 412 30.80 -24.92 -4.40
N ASN A 413 31.75 -24.15 -3.85
CA ASN A 413 32.79 -24.68 -3.00
C ASN A 413 32.20 -25.30 -1.74
N ASP A 414 32.92 -26.26 -1.16
CA ASP A 414 32.55 -26.86 0.12
C ASP A 414 32.45 -25.77 1.20
N ALA A 415 31.30 -25.68 1.85
CA ALA A 415 31.02 -24.68 2.88
C ALA A 415 30.17 -25.27 4.01
N LEU A 416 30.34 -24.78 5.23
CA LEU A 416 29.52 -25.08 6.39
C LEU A 416 28.46 -23.98 6.56
N ILE A 417 27.20 -24.31 6.35
CA ILE A 417 26.07 -23.39 6.48
C ILE A 417 25.34 -23.67 7.79
N MET A 418 25.13 -22.63 8.59
CA MET A 418 24.26 -22.70 9.77
C MET A 418 22.87 -22.20 9.44
N ILE A 419 21.84 -22.95 9.85
CA ILE A 419 20.45 -22.58 9.66
C ILE A 419 19.78 -22.48 11.02
N ALA A 420 19.42 -21.25 11.40
CA ALA A 420 18.76 -20.94 12.66
C ALA A 420 17.29 -20.59 12.40
N ASP A 421 16.38 -21.48 12.76
CA ASP A 421 14.92 -21.31 12.65
C ASP A 421 14.25 -22.19 13.70
N ASP A 422 13.19 -21.72 14.34
CA ASP A 422 12.52 -22.44 15.44
C ASP A 422 11.67 -23.61 14.94
N PHE A 423 11.26 -23.59 13.67
CA PHE A 423 10.54 -24.68 13.05
C PHE A 423 11.48 -25.64 12.31
N ALA A 424 11.50 -26.90 12.76
CA ALA A 424 12.30 -27.96 12.13
C ALA A 424 12.01 -28.11 10.62
N ASP A 425 10.75 -27.93 10.21
CA ASP A 425 10.34 -28.01 8.80
C ASP A 425 10.99 -26.90 7.94
N ASN A 426 11.14 -25.69 8.47
CA ASN A 426 11.79 -24.58 7.76
C ASN A 426 13.29 -24.87 7.58
N ARG A 427 13.94 -25.36 8.64
CA ARG A 427 15.35 -25.78 8.58
C ARG A 427 15.53 -26.88 7.54
N MET A 428 14.67 -27.90 7.59
CA MET A 428 14.67 -29.01 6.63
C MET A 428 14.47 -28.53 5.18
N LEU A 429 13.55 -27.61 4.94
CA LEU A 429 13.28 -27.07 3.61
C LEU A 429 14.50 -26.32 3.04
N MET A 430 15.12 -25.46 3.83
CA MET A 430 16.31 -24.70 3.41
C MET A 430 17.49 -25.63 3.13
N MET A 431 17.70 -26.66 3.97
CA MET A 431 18.68 -27.70 3.71
C MET A 431 18.39 -28.44 2.40
N GLU A 432 17.15 -28.87 2.16
CA GLU A 432 16.78 -29.58 0.94
C GLU A 432 16.94 -28.73 -0.34
N TYR A 433 16.72 -27.41 -0.27
CA TYR A 433 17.00 -26.50 -1.40
C TYR A 433 18.49 -26.44 -1.76
N LEU A 434 19.36 -26.59 -0.75
CA LEU A 434 20.81 -26.47 -0.88
C LEU A 434 21.53 -27.83 -0.95
N LYS A 435 20.83 -28.94 -0.70
CA LYS A 435 21.38 -30.30 -0.61
C LYS A 435 22.06 -30.82 -1.88
N LYS A 436 21.73 -30.23 -3.04
CA LYS A 436 22.38 -30.57 -4.31
C LYS A 436 23.83 -30.08 -4.38
N PHE A 437 24.22 -29.15 -3.51
CA PHE A 437 25.58 -28.61 -3.43
C PHE A 437 26.35 -29.28 -2.28
N ASN A 438 27.68 -29.22 -2.30
CA ASN A 438 28.56 -29.84 -1.31
C ASN A 438 28.62 -29.07 0.02
N PHE A 439 27.46 -28.66 0.54
CA PHE A 439 27.38 -27.98 1.81
C PHE A 439 27.23 -28.96 2.98
N ARG A 440 27.91 -28.63 4.08
CA ARG A 440 27.65 -29.21 5.39
C ARG A 440 26.70 -28.29 6.13
N PHE A 441 25.78 -28.85 6.90
CA PHE A 441 24.78 -28.07 7.62
C PHE A 441 24.90 -28.27 9.12
N ILE A 442 24.71 -27.19 9.87
CA ILE A 442 24.46 -27.20 11.32
C ILE A 442 23.18 -26.42 11.61
N GLU A 443 22.39 -26.90 12.57
CA GLU A 443 21.05 -26.39 12.84
C GLU A 443 20.96 -25.77 14.23
N ALA A 444 20.29 -24.64 14.34
CA ALA A 444 19.96 -24.01 15.62
C ALA A 444 18.45 -23.75 15.73
N GLU A 445 17.86 -24.01 16.90
CA GLU A 445 16.41 -23.87 17.11
C GLU A 445 16.03 -22.51 17.72
N ASN A 446 17.02 -21.70 18.08
CA ASN A 446 16.84 -20.36 18.62
C ASN A 446 18.14 -19.54 18.52
N GLY A 447 18.05 -18.23 18.75
CA GLY A 447 19.18 -17.32 18.67
C GLY A 447 20.32 -17.65 19.65
N ARG A 448 20.03 -18.22 20.83
CA ARG A 448 21.06 -18.57 21.80
C ARG A 448 21.90 -19.75 21.30
N GLN A 449 21.25 -20.82 20.84
CA GLN A 449 21.94 -21.94 20.22
C GLN A 449 22.74 -21.50 18.99
N ALA A 450 22.19 -20.59 18.18
CA ALA A 450 22.88 -20.06 17.02
C ALA A 450 24.20 -19.35 17.40
N VAL A 451 24.20 -18.54 18.47
CA VAL A 451 25.43 -17.91 18.99
C VAL A 451 26.45 -18.95 19.45
N GLU A 452 26.04 -19.93 20.24
CA GLU A 452 26.93 -20.97 20.78
C GLU A 452 27.55 -21.85 19.67
N MET A 453 26.74 -22.20 18.66
CA MET A 453 27.17 -23.00 17.53
C MET A 453 28.05 -22.22 16.57
N ALA A 454 27.78 -20.92 16.35
CA ALA A 454 28.61 -20.06 15.54
C ALA A 454 30.04 -19.96 16.10
N GLU A 455 30.20 -19.86 17.43
CA GLU A 455 31.53 -19.81 18.06
C GLU A 455 32.28 -21.13 18.00
N SER A 456 31.56 -22.24 18.15
CA SER A 456 32.15 -23.57 18.26
C SER A 456 32.53 -24.14 16.90
N ASN A 457 31.76 -23.82 15.86
CA ASN A 457 31.90 -24.45 14.55
C ASN A 457 32.36 -23.50 13.44
N LEU A 458 32.29 -22.18 13.66
CA LEU A 458 32.69 -21.14 12.70
C LEU A 458 32.14 -21.39 11.28
N PRO A 459 30.81 -21.40 11.10
CA PRO A 459 30.21 -21.59 9.78
C PRO A 459 30.62 -20.49 8.79
N ASP A 460 30.63 -20.85 7.51
CA ASP A 460 30.94 -19.95 6.39
C ASP A 460 29.77 -19.04 6.02
N LEU A 461 28.54 -19.42 6.39
CA LEU A 461 27.33 -18.62 6.20
C LEU A 461 26.29 -18.97 7.26
N ILE A 462 25.56 -17.97 7.75
CA ILE A 462 24.44 -18.14 8.68
C ILE A 462 23.14 -17.65 8.04
N LEU A 463 22.15 -18.53 7.92
CA LEU A 463 20.76 -18.18 7.62
C LEU A 463 20.01 -18.05 8.95
N MET A 464 19.58 -16.83 9.29
CA MET A 464 19.05 -16.50 10.61
C MET A 464 17.60 -16.05 10.54
N ASP A 465 16.66 -16.81 11.09
CA ASP A 465 15.31 -16.31 11.32
C ASP A 465 15.35 -15.14 12.31
N ILE A 466 14.64 -14.07 11.99
CA ILE A 466 14.50 -12.92 12.86
C ILE A 466 13.63 -13.24 14.07
N ARG A 467 12.56 -14.03 13.91
CA ARG A 467 11.60 -14.30 15.00
C ARG A 467 11.76 -15.71 15.51
N MET A 468 12.55 -15.86 16.58
CA MET A 468 12.75 -17.13 17.27
C MET A 468 12.48 -16.97 18.79
N PRO A 469 12.08 -18.03 19.49
CA PRO A 469 11.91 -18.02 20.95
C PRO A 469 13.27 -17.94 21.65
N VAL A 470 13.27 -17.63 22.95
CA VAL A 470 14.46 -17.51 23.84
C VAL A 470 15.37 -16.32 23.50
N MET A 471 15.79 -16.18 22.25
CA MET A 471 16.60 -15.09 21.73
C MET A 471 16.25 -14.92 20.25
N ASP A 472 15.94 -13.69 19.86
CA ASP A 472 15.58 -13.36 18.48
C ASP A 472 16.82 -13.24 17.58
N GLY A 473 16.61 -13.17 16.26
CA GLY A 473 17.70 -13.11 15.29
C GLY A 473 18.47 -11.79 15.33
N TYR A 474 17.87 -10.68 15.79
CA TYR A 474 18.56 -9.40 15.91
C TYR A 474 19.59 -9.44 17.04
N ASP A 475 19.18 -9.91 18.21
CA ASP A 475 20.05 -10.04 19.38
C ASP A 475 21.14 -11.07 19.13
N ALA A 476 20.80 -12.22 18.53
CA ALA A 476 21.78 -13.22 18.15
C ALA A 476 22.84 -12.66 17.19
N THR A 477 22.41 -11.95 16.14
CA THR A 477 23.31 -11.35 15.15
C THR A 477 24.20 -10.28 15.78
N ARG A 478 23.68 -9.43 16.68
CA ARG A 478 24.51 -8.46 17.43
C ARG A 478 25.62 -9.13 18.20
N ILE A 479 25.30 -10.23 18.89
CA ILE A 479 26.28 -10.97 19.67
C ILE A 479 27.33 -11.60 18.74
N ILE A 480 26.91 -12.27 17.67
CA ILE A 480 27.80 -12.88 16.67
C ILE A 480 28.73 -11.82 16.05
N LYS A 481 28.22 -10.65 15.69
CA LYS A 481 29.00 -9.54 15.10
C LYS A 481 29.90 -8.81 16.10
N SER A 482 29.60 -8.87 17.40
CA SER A 482 30.41 -8.21 18.44
C SER A 482 31.66 -8.99 18.86
N ARG A 483 31.76 -10.28 18.51
CA ARG A 483 32.82 -11.18 18.99
C ARG A 483 33.90 -11.37 17.93
N ASP A 484 35.18 -11.28 18.34
CA ASP A 484 36.31 -11.29 17.41
C ASP A 484 36.41 -12.54 16.52
N LYS A 485 35.99 -13.70 17.03
CA LYS A 485 36.02 -14.97 16.27
C LYS A 485 34.91 -15.09 15.23
N THR A 486 33.76 -14.49 15.47
CA THR A 486 32.53 -14.71 14.67
C THR A 486 32.10 -13.47 13.89
N LYS A 487 32.71 -12.30 14.13
CA LYS A 487 32.32 -11.03 13.50
C LYS A 487 32.34 -11.01 11.98
N ASN A 488 33.23 -11.81 11.38
CA ASN A 488 33.40 -11.89 9.94
C ASN A 488 32.48 -12.93 9.28
N ILE A 489 31.74 -13.73 10.06
CA ILE A 489 30.81 -14.70 9.50
C ILE A 489 29.65 -13.93 8.86
N PRO A 490 29.32 -14.17 7.58
CA PRO A 490 28.19 -13.53 6.94
C PRO A 490 26.87 -14.05 7.53
N VAL A 491 25.96 -13.14 7.85
CA VAL A 491 24.63 -13.42 8.39
C VAL A 491 23.58 -12.89 7.43
N VAL A 492 22.76 -13.80 6.90
CA VAL A 492 21.61 -13.51 6.05
C VAL A 492 20.34 -13.66 6.87
N ALA A 493 19.62 -12.55 7.07
CA ALA A 493 18.37 -12.55 7.81
C ALA A 493 17.23 -13.17 7.00
N VAL A 494 16.42 -14.04 7.61
CA VAL A 494 15.23 -14.62 7.01
C VAL A 494 13.99 -14.02 7.71
N THR A 495 13.22 -13.18 7.02
CA THR A 495 12.14 -12.38 7.66
C THR A 495 10.78 -12.51 6.98
N ALA A 496 9.71 -12.50 7.78
CA ALA A 496 8.32 -12.54 7.30
C ALA A 496 7.71 -11.16 6.97
N SER A 497 8.36 -10.06 7.37
CA SER A 497 7.87 -8.70 7.13
C SER A 497 9.04 -7.80 6.78
N ALA A 498 8.98 -7.25 5.57
CA ALA A 498 9.92 -6.27 5.09
C ALA A 498 9.18 -4.93 4.95
N MET A 499 8.73 -4.34 6.07
CA MET A 499 8.40 -2.92 6.08
C MET A 499 9.71 -2.12 5.97
N LYS A 500 9.72 -0.99 5.27
CA LYS A 500 10.92 -0.14 5.04
C LYS A 500 11.72 0.18 6.31
N SER A 501 11.03 0.35 7.46
CA SER A 501 11.67 0.59 8.77
C SER A 501 12.47 -0.62 9.29
N SER A 502 12.01 -1.83 9.00
CA SER A 502 12.69 -3.08 9.37
C SER A 502 13.82 -3.43 8.41
N GLU A 503 13.68 -3.14 7.10
CA GLU A 503 14.74 -3.38 6.11
C GLU A 503 16.00 -2.55 6.39
N ASN A 504 15.86 -1.28 6.78
CA ASN A 504 17.00 -0.44 7.17
C ASN A 504 17.76 -0.99 8.39
N THR A 505 17.01 -1.55 9.35
CA THR A 505 17.60 -2.15 10.55
C THR A 505 18.32 -3.45 10.23
N ILE A 506 17.74 -4.28 9.35
CA ILE A 506 18.35 -5.54 8.89
C ILE A 506 19.61 -5.25 8.08
N ARG A 507 19.58 -4.30 7.14
CA ARG A 507 20.76 -3.94 6.33
C ARG A 507 21.89 -3.32 7.14
N ALA A 508 21.59 -2.71 8.28
CA ALA A 508 22.60 -2.16 9.19
C ALA A 508 23.28 -3.24 10.06
N LEU A 509 22.68 -4.44 10.16
CA LEU A 509 23.07 -5.45 11.15
C LEU A 509 23.49 -6.79 10.51
N CYS A 510 22.89 -7.13 9.38
CA CYS A 510 23.08 -8.36 8.61
C CYS A 510 23.71 -8.04 7.26
N ASP A 511 24.46 -8.98 6.70
CA ASP A 511 25.16 -8.82 5.43
C ASP A 511 24.21 -9.05 4.22
N GLY A 512 23.09 -9.73 4.47
CA GLY A 512 22.06 -10.03 3.48
C GLY A 512 20.69 -10.29 4.11
N TYR A 513 19.66 -10.45 3.27
CA TYR A 513 18.33 -10.85 3.74
C TYR A 513 17.49 -11.58 2.68
N LEU A 514 16.60 -12.43 3.16
CA LEU A 514 15.63 -13.23 2.40
C LEU A 514 14.22 -13.01 2.96
N LYS A 515 13.25 -12.85 2.07
CA LYS A 515 11.83 -12.72 2.46
C LYS A 515 11.20 -14.11 2.59
N LYS A 516 10.44 -14.34 3.65
CA LYS A 516 9.61 -15.55 3.81
C LYS A 516 8.30 -15.36 3.02
N PRO A 517 7.85 -16.35 2.24
CA PRO A 517 8.43 -17.69 2.07
C PRO A 517 9.72 -17.68 1.26
N VAL A 518 10.75 -18.37 1.76
CA VAL A 518 12.08 -18.41 1.11
C VAL A 518 11.95 -19.15 -0.22
N SER A 519 12.23 -18.45 -1.32
CA SER A 519 12.34 -19.08 -2.64
C SER A 519 13.68 -19.79 -2.77
N ARG A 520 13.67 -20.96 -3.44
CA ARG A 520 14.90 -21.69 -3.79
C ARG A 520 15.90 -20.80 -4.54
N SER A 521 15.43 -20.02 -5.52
CA SER A 521 16.33 -19.20 -6.33
C SER A 521 16.95 -18.05 -5.58
N GLU A 522 16.15 -17.36 -4.77
CA GLU A 522 16.62 -16.26 -3.93
C GLU A 522 17.65 -16.75 -2.93
N LEU A 523 17.40 -17.91 -2.31
CA LEU A 523 18.34 -18.53 -1.38
C LEU A 523 19.68 -18.85 -2.05
N ILE A 524 19.67 -19.40 -3.26
CA ILE A 524 20.90 -19.78 -3.96
C ILE A 524 21.67 -18.54 -4.43
N CYS A 525 21.00 -17.55 -5.00
CA CYS A 525 21.63 -16.29 -5.40
C CYS A 525 22.24 -15.56 -4.20
N GLU A 526 21.55 -15.54 -3.05
CA GLU A 526 22.05 -14.89 -1.86
C GLU A 526 23.25 -15.65 -1.26
N ALA A 527 23.25 -16.99 -1.31
CA ALA A 527 24.39 -17.80 -0.91
C ALA A 527 25.63 -17.56 -1.81
N ALA A 528 25.43 -17.40 -3.13
CA ALA A 528 26.51 -17.12 -4.11
C ALA A 528 27.25 -15.80 -3.87
N ARG A 529 26.67 -14.88 -3.11
CA ARG A 529 27.36 -13.64 -2.72
C ARG A 529 28.42 -13.84 -1.65
N PHE A 530 28.33 -14.92 -0.87
CA PHE A 530 29.18 -15.16 0.29
C PHE A 530 30.02 -16.43 0.17
N ILE A 531 29.57 -17.40 -0.64
CA ILE A 531 30.26 -18.66 -0.88
C ILE A 531 30.78 -18.69 -2.31
N GLY A 532 32.07 -18.99 -2.49
CA GLY A 532 32.67 -19.13 -3.81
C GLY A 532 32.01 -20.25 -4.63
N TYR A 533 31.86 -20.04 -5.94
CA TYR A 533 31.23 -20.99 -6.85
C TYR A 533 31.92 -21.00 -8.22
N SER A 534 31.71 -22.08 -8.97
CA SER A 534 32.01 -22.25 -10.40
C SER A 534 30.72 -22.56 -11.17
N ILE A 535 30.74 -22.47 -12.50
CA ILE A 535 29.59 -22.79 -13.36
C ILE A 535 29.94 -24.04 -14.15
N ASP A 536 29.13 -25.09 -13.99
CA ASP A 536 29.27 -26.36 -14.70
C ASP A 536 28.70 -26.21 -16.11
N ASN A 537 29.57 -26.03 -17.10
CA ASN A 537 29.20 -26.00 -18.50
C ASN A 537 29.25 -27.45 -19.04
N PRO A 538 28.13 -28.06 -19.49
CA PRO A 538 28.17 -29.34 -20.20
C PRO A 538 28.78 -29.14 -21.59
N GLY A 539 30.11 -29.04 -21.63
CA GLY A 539 30.92 -28.78 -22.82
C GLY A 539 32.42 -28.58 -22.57
N MET A 540 32.89 -28.49 -21.32
CA MET A 540 34.30 -28.20 -21.00
C MET A 540 35.03 -29.35 -20.29
N ALA A 541 34.96 -30.57 -20.83
CA ALA A 541 35.72 -31.70 -20.28
C ALA A 541 37.21 -31.74 -20.69
N ASP A 542 37.70 -30.83 -21.55
CA ASP A 542 39.09 -30.82 -22.00
C ASP A 542 39.66 -29.40 -22.03
N THR A 543 39.82 -28.73 -20.88
CA THR A 543 40.68 -27.52 -20.83
C THR A 543 41.26 -27.22 -19.45
N GLU A 544 41.74 -28.23 -18.71
CA GLU A 544 42.78 -28.00 -17.72
C GLU A 544 44.12 -28.39 -18.33
N ILE A 545 44.75 -27.40 -18.97
CA ILE A 545 46.19 -27.15 -19.15
C ILE A 545 46.25 -25.99 -20.16
N LEU A 546 46.82 -24.84 -19.73
CA LEU A 546 47.35 -23.69 -20.49
C LEU A 546 46.91 -22.30 -19.97
N GLU A 547 46.89 -22.09 -18.65
CA GLU A 547 47.43 -20.83 -18.12
C GLU A 547 48.96 -20.97 -18.11
N ASN A 548 49.57 -20.72 -19.27
CA ASN A 548 50.99 -20.46 -19.53
C ASN A 548 51.29 -20.87 -20.97
N ASN A 549 50.90 -20.03 -21.94
CA ASN A 549 51.60 -19.85 -23.22
C ASN A 549 50.86 -18.79 -24.05
N GLU A 550 51.08 -17.52 -23.72
CA GLU A 550 51.01 -16.45 -24.72
C GLU A 550 52.21 -16.57 -25.68
N GLN A 551 52.34 -17.69 -26.41
CA GLN A 551 53.28 -17.80 -27.52
C GLN A 551 52.71 -18.71 -28.61
N ASN A 552 52.38 -18.08 -29.75
CA ASN A 552 52.25 -18.69 -31.07
C ASN A 552 51.47 -20.01 -31.17
N THR A 553 50.15 -19.93 -31.16
CA THR A 553 49.33 -20.88 -31.93
C THR A 553 48.77 -20.16 -33.14
N GLU A 554 49.40 -20.35 -34.30
CA GLU A 554 48.77 -20.09 -35.59
C GLU A 554 47.49 -20.91 -35.66
N THR A 555 46.35 -20.25 -35.45
CA THR A 555 45.03 -20.85 -35.60
C THR A 555 44.94 -21.38 -37.02
N ILE A 556 44.91 -22.70 -37.19
CA ILE A 556 44.70 -23.35 -38.49
C ILE A 556 43.25 -23.03 -38.88
N ILE A 557 43.05 -21.99 -39.68
CA ILE A 557 41.74 -21.59 -40.17
C ILE A 557 41.36 -22.50 -41.33
N ASP A 558 40.21 -23.15 -41.23
CA ASP A 558 39.65 -23.99 -42.26
C ASP A 558 39.51 -23.21 -43.60
N PRO A 559 39.88 -23.79 -44.77
CA PRO A 559 39.84 -23.08 -46.06
C PRO A 559 38.47 -22.54 -46.47
N GLU A 560 37.39 -23.11 -45.94
CA GLU A 560 36.03 -22.64 -46.18
C GLU A 560 35.70 -21.39 -45.35
N THR A 561 36.26 -21.31 -44.14
CA THR A 561 36.19 -20.14 -43.27
C THR A 561 36.94 -18.96 -43.90
N LEU A 562 38.14 -19.20 -44.44
CA LEU A 562 38.97 -18.16 -45.08
C LEU A 562 38.24 -17.44 -46.24
N LYS A 563 37.40 -18.16 -47.00
CA LYS A 563 36.59 -17.59 -48.10
C LYS A 563 35.44 -16.69 -47.61
N ARG A 564 34.96 -16.87 -46.38
CA ARG A 564 33.82 -16.13 -45.80
C ARG A 564 34.25 -14.99 -44.87
N LEU A 565 35.54 -14.92 -44.50
CA LEU A 565 36.11 -13.84 -43.68
C LEU A 565 35.93 -12.42 -44.26
N PRO A 566 36.01 -12.17 -45.59
CA PRO A 566 35.77 -10.84 -46.14
C PRO A 566 34.34 -10.32 -45.90
N GLU A 567 33.36 -11.23 -45.89
CA GLU A 567 31.95 -10.90 -45.63
C GLU A 567 31.72 -10.64 -44.14
N LEU A 568 32.25 -11.50 -43.26
CA LEU A 568 32.23 -11.30 -41.80
C LEU A 568 32.86 -9.96 -41.40
N LYS A 569 34.00 -9.61 -42.02
CA LYS A 569 34.66 -8.32 -41.79
C LYS A 569 33.73 -7.14 -42.08
N ASN A 570 33.03 -7.15 -43.20
CA ASN A 570 32.12 -6.05 -43.57
C ASN A 570 30.96 -5.92 -42.56
N ILE A 571 30.44 -7.04 -42.06
CA ILE A 571 29.39 -7.06 -41.02
C ILE A 571 29.91 -6.48 -39.70
N LEU A 572 31.12 -6.86 -39.29
CA LEU A 572 31.74 -6.35 -38.05
C LEU A 572 32.12 -4.86 -38.16
N GLU A 573 32.57 -4.40 -39.32
CA GLU A 573 32.84 -2.97 -39.56
C GLU A 573 31.56 -2.13 -39.58
N ALA A 574 30.45 -2.66 -40.11
CA ALA A 574 29.14 -2.00 -40.06
C ALA A 574 28.58 -1.89 -38.63
N LYS A 575 28.94 -2.83 -37.74
CA LYS A 575 28.53 -2.83 -36.32
C LYS A 575 29.46 -2.02 -35.41
N LYS A 576 30.48 -1.36 -35.95
CA LYS A 576 31.46 -0.58 -35.17
C LYS A 576 30.85 0.67 -34.50
N SER A 577 29.84 1.29 -35.12
CA SER A 577 29.12 2.42 -34.52
C SER A 577 28.33 1.99 -33.28
N LEU A 578 27.61 0.88 -33.38
CA LEU A 578 26.88 0.27 -32.26
C LEU A 578 27.82 -0.14 -31.12
N HIS A 579 29.00 -0.69 -31.46
CA HIS A 579 30.03 -0.99 -30.46
C HIS A 579 30.54 0.25 -29.71
N MET A 580 30.75 1.38 -30.41
CA MET A 580 31.16 2.64 -29.76
C MET A 580 30.04 3.20 -28.85
N GLU A 581 28.79 3.11 -29.30
CA GLU A 581 27.62 3.55 -28.51
C GLU A 581 27.48 2.74 -27.22
N ILE A 582 27.63 1.42 -27.29
CA ILE A 582 27.60 0.50 -26.15
C ILE A 582 28.81 0.67 -25.22
N SER A 583 29.97 1.05 -25.77
CA SER A 583 31.18 1.30 -24.98
C SER A 583 31.15 2.63 -24.23
N GLU A 584 30.33 3.60 -24.65
CA GLU A 584 30.17 4.90 -23.98
C GLU A 584 28.99 4.90 -22.99
N ILE A 585 27.93 4.15 -23.28
CA ILE A 585 26.70 4.05 -22.49
C ILE A 585 26.63 2.62 -21.93
N LEU A 586 27.22 2.40 -20.76
CA LEU A 586 27.36 1.07 -20.13
C LEU A 586 26.02 0.52 -19.60
N THR A 587 25.12 0.12 -20.49
CA THR A 587 23.92 -0.66 -20.17
C THR A 587 24.19 -2.15 -20.40
N ILE A 588 24.10 -2.94 -19.33
CA ILE A 588 24.40 -4.38 -19.28
C ILE A 588 23.61 -5.16 -20.36
N ASN A 589 22.36 -4.79 -20.60
CA ASN A 589 21.50 -5.46 -21.59
C ASN A 589 21.99 -5.26 -23.03
N ASP A 590 22.43 -4.05 -23.38
CA ASP A 590 22.92 -3.75 -24.74
C ASP A 590 24.26 -4.46 -25.00
N ILE A 591 25.10 -4.61 -23.97
CA ILE A 591 26.31 -5.41 -24.01
C ILE A 591 25.99 -6.89 -24.25
N GLU A 592 25.00 -7.43 -23.54
CA GLU A 592 24.59 -8.83 -23.67
C GLU A 592 24.02 -9.15 -25.06
N ASP A 593 23.13 -8.30 -25.58
CA ASP A 593 22.56 -8.45 -26.91
C ASP A 593 23.64 -8.35 -27.99
N PHE A 594 24.59 -7.43 -27.84
CA PHE A 594 25.73 -7.33 -28.74
C PHE A 594 26.61 -8.58 -28.68
N ALA A 595 26.86 -9.10 -27.48
CA ALA A 595 27.65 -10.31 -27.27
C ALA A 595 26.97 -11.56 -27.89
N ARG A 596 25.65 -11.71 -27.71
CA ARG A 596 24.84 -12.77 -28.33
C ARG A 596 24.89 -12.70 -29.85
N GLN A 597 24.82 -11.50 -30.43
CA GLN A 597 24.99 -11.31 -31.88
C GLN A 597 26.39 -11.72 -32.35
N MET A 598 27.45 -11.41 -31.61
CA MET A 598 28.82 -11.82 -31.95
C MET A 598 29.03 -13.33 -31.82
N ILE A 599 28.40 -13.98 -30.84
CA ILE A 599 28.37 -15.45 -30.69
C ILE A 599 27.72 -16.11 -31.92
N CYS A 600 26.56 -15.63 -32.34
CA CYS A 600 25.88 -16.15 -33.53
C CYS A 600 26.73 -15.97 -34.78
N LEU A 601 27.31 -14.78 -34.99
CA LEU A 601 28.23 -14.53 -36.12
C LEU A 601 29.49 -15.40 -36.06
N GLY A 602 30.06 -15.62 -34.88
CA GLY A 602 31.19 -16.52 -34.69
C GLY A 602 30.88 -17.97 -35.05
N LYS A 603 29.67 -18.46 -34.71
CA LYS A 603 29.17 -19.79 -35.08
C LYS A 603 28.89 -19.90 -36.59
N ASP A 604 28.17 -18.94 -37.15
CA ASP A 604 27.74 -18.96 -38.56
C ASP A 604 28.91 -18.91 -39.54
N TYR A 605 29.94 -18.13 -39.19
CA TYR A 605 31.16 -17.99 -39.99
C TYR A 605 32.30 -18.91 -39.52
N LYS A 606 32.05 -19.82 -38.56
CA LYS A 606 33.04 -20.72 -37.96
C LYS A 606 34.33 -20.02 -37.51
N TYR A 607 34.21 -18.78 -37.03
CA TYR A 607 35.33 -17.97 -36.57
C TYR A 607 35.40 -17.96 -35.04
N GLU A 608 36.11 -18.95 -34.51
CA GLU A 608 36.27 -19.23 -33.08
C GLU A 608 36.69 -18.01 -32.23
N PRO A 609 37.60 -17.11 -32.68
CA PRO A 609 37.99 -15.96 -31.87
C PRO A 609 36.86 -14.95 -31.59
N LEU A 610 35.90 -14.80 -32.51
CA LEU A 610 34.74 -13.92 -32.30
C LEU A 610 33.70 -14.60 -31.39
N PHE A 611 33.50 -15.90 -31.56
CA PHE A 611 32.62 -16.70 -30.72
C PHE A 611 33.07 -16.64 -29.24
N ARG A 612 34.34 -16.94 -28.96
CA ARG A 612 34.91 -16.91 -27.61
C ARG A 612 34.90 -15.51 -26.99
N TRP A 613 35.11 -14.49 -27.81
CA TRP A 613 35.04 -13.10 -27.35
C TRP A 613 33.64 -12.72 -26.88
N GLY A 614 32.61 -13.13 -27.63
CA GLY A 614 31.22 -12.91 -27.23
C GLY A 614 30.83 -13.68 -25.97
N GLU A 615 31.30 -14.92 -25.78
CA GLU A 615 31.05 -15.68 -24.55
C GLU A 615 31.70 -15.04 -23.32
N ASN A 616 32.93 -14.56 -23.45
CA ASN A 616 33.62 -13.84 -22.38
C ASN A 616 32.88 -12.54 -22.01
N LEU A 617 32.35 -11.83 -23.01
CA LEU A 617 31.60 -10.61 -22.77
C LEU A 617 30.29 -10.88 -22.01
N ILE A 618 29.55 -11.94 -22.36
CA ILE A 618 28.34 -12.37 -21.60
C ILE A 618 28.70 -12.77 -20.17
N ALA A 619 29.78 -13.55 -19.99
CA ALA A 619 30.19 -14.01 -18.66
C ALA A 619 30.48 -12.82 -17.72
N LYS A 620 31.16 -11.79 -18.23
CA LYS A 620 31.45 -10.57 -17.45
C LYS A 620 30.21 -9.72 -17.17
N THR A 621 29.24 -9.71 -18.09
CA THR A 621 27.93 -9.07 -17.89
C THR A 621 27.14 -9.75 -16.76
N ILE A 622 27.10 -11.09 -16.73
CA ILE A 622 26.43 -11.87 -15.67
C ILE A 622 27.06 -11.65 -14.30
N MET A 623 28.38 -11.45 -14.25
CA MET A 623 29.14 -11.26 -13.01
C MET A 623 29.21 -9.81 -12.52
N PHE A 624 28.59 -8.85 -13.22
CA PHE A 624 28.69 -7.41 -12.93
C PHE A 624 30.14 -6.89 -12.84
N ASP A 625 31.08 -7.50 -13.58
CA ASP A 625 32.50 -7.11 -13.63
C ASP A 625 32.71 -5.88 -14.55
N MET A 626 32.43 -4.70 -14.02
CA MET A 626 32.45 -3.44 -14.79
C MET A 626 33.84 -3.06 -15.33
N GLU A 627 34.91 -3.42 -14.62
CA GLU A 627 36.29 -3.12 -15.04
C GLU A 627 36.72 -4.06 -16.18
N GLY A 628 36.44 -5.36 -16.05
CA GLY A 628 36.73 -6.33 -17.10
C GLY A 628 35.85 -6.22 -18.34
N LEU A 629 34.63 -5.68 -18.22
CA LEU A 629 33.74 -5.40 -19.35
C LEU A 629 34.37 -4.38 -20.32
N GLY A 630 34.92 -3.28 -19.78
CA GLY A 630 35.60 -2.26 -20.58
C GLY A 630 36.79 -2.83 -21.35
N GLU A 631 37.66 -3.60 -20.68
CA GLU A 631 38.81 -4.23 -21.31
C GLU A 631 38.44 -5.24 -22.40
N THR A 632 37.32 -5.95 -22.22
CA THR A 632 36.83 -6.94 -23.19
C THR A 632 36.21 -6.24 -24.40
N LEU A 633 35.46 -5.16 -24.20
CA LEU A 633 34.91 -4.34 -25.28
C LEU A 633 36.04 -3.77 -26.16
N ASP A 634 37.12 -3.25 -25.57
CA ASP A 634 38.27 -2.72 -26.31
C ASP A 634 38.96 -3.75 -27.24
N GLN A 635 38.78 -5.04 -26.98
CA GLN A 635 39.32 -6.12 -27.82
C GLN A 635 38.56 -6.29 -29.14
N TYR A 636 37.34 -5.76 -29.29
CA TYR A 636 36.57 -5.83 -30.53
C TYR A 636 37.35 -5.29 -31.73
N SER A 637 38.04 -4.16 -31.54
CA SER A 637 38.90 -3.54 -32.56
C SER A 637 40.12 -4.42 -32.92
N LYS A 638 40.61 -5.24 -31.99
CA LYS A 638 41.71 -6.19 -32.21
C LYS A 638 41.26 -7.38 -33.04
N ILE A 639 40.02 -7.84 -32.87
CA ILE A 639 39.43 -8.93 -33.65
C ILE A 639 39.30 -8.54 -35.13
N ILE A 640 38.78 -7.34 -35.40
CA ILE A 640 38.68 -6.82 -36.78
C ILE A 640 40.06 -6.71 -37.44
N LYS A 641 41.10 -6.27 -36.68
CA LYS A 641 42.48 -6.22 -37.19
C LYS A 641 43.06 -7.61 -37.47
N LYS A 642 42.77 -8.61 -36.64
CA LYS A 642 43.19 -9.99 -36.87
C LYS A 642 42.56 -10.57 -38.13
N ILE A 643 41.27 -10.34 -38.37
CA ILE A 643 40.59 -10.75 -39.60
C ILE A 643 41.23 -10.08 -40.83
N LYS A 644 41.62 -8.81 -40.75
CA LYS A 644 42.34 -8.10 -41.83
C LYS A 644 43.72 -8.67 -42.16
N GLY A 645 44.39 -9.34 -41.23
CA GLY A 645 45.69 -9.97 -41.46
C GLY A 645 45.60 -11.39 -42.03
N LEU A 646 44.39 -11.99 -42.02
CA LEU A 646 44.10 -13.35 -42.47
C LEU A 646 43.45 -13.39 -43.86
N ILE A 647 43.04 -12.23 -44.39
CA ILE A 647 42.55 -11.97 -45.75
C ILE A 647 43.70 -11.31 -46.52
#